data_AF-A0A3D4GQX6-F1
#
_entry.id   AF-A0A3D4GQX6-F1
#
_cell.length_a   1.000
_cell.length_b   1.000
_cell.length_c   1.000
_cell.angle_alpha   90.00
_cell.angle_beta   90.00
_cell.angle_gamma   90.00
#
_symmetry.space_group_name_H-M   'P 1'
#
loop_
_entity.id
_entity.type
_entity.pdbx_description
1 polymer ?
#
loop_
_entity_poly.entity_id
_entity_poly.type
_entity_poly.pdbx_seq_one_letter_code
_entity_poly.pdbx_strand_id
1 'polypeptide(L)'
;MSPKHSQLITPEQILNARRNTEQLPWASALRDAAVKSASRWLTLDDDTLWSLVTEQSIGRSTNASVLKGCPRCGEGINRLGGGFTVDVLEEPWKITCPNCLEKFPTNDFWAFYRSGKAEDGLFHPEFADRSLLFNTLHPDRHDPEHLFGVDDGTGWVDDSGESFKLVGVYGHYGIWNEIRSACQGLMQAFLYTGQTDYAHKAGVLLARISDVYPDMDWSYWSGHGFFNSDGLSGRGKIYGRIWEPGLLMTFTRCYDLVKSAWTGCSSLFELLGEKQRAFNLATQDSVESLCEHFEKNVIRQGIDGIVNGDIARNEPGDQVTMAALAVALDAEDTDEWLDWIFKEGRLRGQIPNGGHIPQLFAGEIDRDGVGSEAAPSYSLGWLHKAQGMNDLDQIIRCRASYTRNSIRNFGRYRQMFLGHLRMICLGKYIPSIGDTGQTGKPNLCGLTADLCLEGLELFGDPIFAQAAHLIADENRAEIHSPVLDTDPDEIADRVEDIVTTRGQFRLSSDLMTGYGLALLRDGEEKEERTLWVYYGRNTGHGHTDRLNLGLYAFGLDLLPDLGYPEHARVWPKRSGWTNHTISHNTVMVDRTSQNSSYSGKIRYFGKNTNAQVISIDSPDVYPQCDAYNRTSALIKISDSDFYVLDHFRVKGGSSHHFSFHAAEGPVQTHGLSLTAQNEGTYAGVDVPFGEFFDGEVKSYKGSGFQYLYDVRRCTDPDQSVSLEWSIQDTWKVLNSTAKAGEDSGVKLRWTMLN
;
A
#
# COMPACT_ATOMS: atom_id res chain seq x y z
N MET A 1 13.02 25.09 33.95
CA MET A 1 12.14 25.10 32.76
C MET A 1 11.24 23.88 32.85
N SER A 2 9.98 23.97 32.42
CA SER A 2 9.08 22.80 32.44
C SER A 2 9.63 21.72 31.50
N PRO A 3 9.50 20.43 31.83
CA PRO A 3 9.95 19.35 30.94
C PRO A 3 9.24 19.45 29.59
N LYS A 4 9.98 19.26 28.48
CA LYS A 4 9.36 19.07 27.15
C LYS A 4 8.62 17.73 27.18
N HIS A 5 7.31 17.75 27.39
CA HIS A 5 6.45 16.55 27.34
C HIS A 5 6.07 16.20 25.90
N SER A 6 5.64 14.95 25.68
CA SER A 6 5.07 14.52 24.39
C SER A 6 3.79 15.30 24.11
N GLN A 7 3.63 15.70 22.85
CA GLN A 7 2.47 16.45 22.36
C GLN A 7 1.49 15.55 21.62
N LEU A 8 1.97 14.44 21.03
CA LEU A 8 1.16 13.49 20.27
C LEU A 8 0.53 12.41 21.16
N ILE A 9 1.14 12.10 22.31
CA ILE A 9 0.61 11.18 23.32
C ILE A 9 0.71 11.86 24.70
N THR A 10 -0.44 12.07 25.33
CA THR A 10 -0.49 12.77 26.62
C THR A 10 0.13 11.94 27.76
N PRO A 11 0.59 12.57 28.85
CA PRO A 11 1.07 11.85 30.04
C PRO A 11 0.03 10.87 30.62
N GLU A 12 -1.25 11.21 30.59
CA GLU A 12 -2.35 10.34 31.02
C GLU A 12 -2.45 9.09 30.15
N GLN A 13 -2.41 9.25 28.82
CA GLN A 13 -2.42 8.12 27.88
C GLN A 13 -1.20 7.19 28.07
N ILE A 14 -0.02 7.73 28.38
CA ILE A 14 1.16 6.91 28.69
C ILE A 14 0.93 6.09 29.97
N LEU A 15 0.35 6.70 31.01
CA LEU A 15 0.02 6.01 32.25
C LEU A 15 -1.04 4.92 32.04
N ASN A 16 -2.08 5.22 31.27
CA ASN A 16 -3.11 4.27 30.88
C ASN A 16 -2.51 3.08 30.13
N ALA A 17 -1.66 3.34 29.12
CA ALA A 17 -1.01 2.30 28.35
C ALA A 17 -0.23 1.32 29.23
N ARG A 18 0.57 1.85 30.16
CA ARG A 18 1.37 1.03 31.09
C ARG A 18 0.49 0.21 32.01
N ARG A 19 -0.49 0.85 32.66
CA ARG A 19 -1.46 0.17 33.53
C ARG A 19 -2.21 -0.94 32.77
N ASN A 20 -2.68 -0.65 31.56
CA ASN A 20 -3.43 -1.60 30.76
C ASN A 20 -2.55 -2.79 30.34
N THR A 21 -1.29 -2.56 29.98
CA THR A 21 -0.33 -3.65 29.65
C THR A 21 0.06 -4.52 30.85
N GLU A 22 -0.14 -4.03 32.08
CA GLU A 22 0.03 -4.82 33.30
C GLU A 22 -1.20 -5.65 33.65
N GLN A 23 -2.39 -5.18 33.28
CA GLN A 23 -3.67 -5.74 33.74
C GLN A 23 -4.38 -6.60 32.69
N LEU A 24 -4.26 -6.27 31.41
CA LEU A 24 -5.03 -6.89 30.33
C LEU A 24 -4.15 -7.84 29.50
N PRO A 25 -4.57 -9.11 29.27
CA PRO A 25 -3.77 -10.08 28.53
C PRO A 25 -3.41 -9.64 27.11
N TRP A 26 -4.36 -9.08 26.35
CA TRP A 26 -4.13 -8.61 24.99
C TRP A 26 -3.14 -7.43 24.95
N ALA A 27 -3.23 -6.52 25.92
CA ALA A 27 -2.31 -5.39 26.03
C ALA A 27 -0.90 -5.84 26.47
N SER A 28 -0.79 -6.83 27.35
CA SER A 28 0.49 -7.46 27.70
C SER A 28 1.17 -8.05 26.46
N ALA A 29 0.41 -8.67 25.55
CA ALA A 29 0.97 -9.20 24.30
C ALA A 29 1.54 -8.08 23.39
N LEU A 30 0.91 -6.90 23.36
CA LEU A 30 1.46 -5.72 22.66
C LEU A 30 2.79 -5.28 23.26
N ARG A 31 2.89 -5.21 24.60
CA ARG A 31 4.15 -4.90 25.29
C ARG A 31 5.22 -5.93 24.94
N ASP A 32 4.90 -7.21 25.03
CA ASP A 32 5.88 -8.29 24.81
C ASP A 32 6.37 -8.31 23.36
N ALA A 33 5.48 -8.05 22.39
CA ALA A 33 5.85 -7.88 20.99
C ALA A 33 6.77 -6.67 20.78
N ALA A 34 6.46 -5.53 21.41
CA ALA A 34 7.28 -4.33 21.33
C ALA A 34 8.68 -4.55 21.93
N VAL A 35 8.77 -5.15 23.12
CA VAL A 35 10.04 -5.50 23.77
C VAL A 35 10.85 -6.46 22.90
N LYS A 36 10.21 -7.48 22.32
CA LYS A 36 10.86 -8.41 21.40
C LYS A 36 11.42 -7.68 20.17
N SER A 37 10.63 -6.78 19.56
CA SER A 37 11.05 -5.99 18.41
C SER A 37 12.22 -5.04 18.73
N ALA A 38 12.28 -4.53 19.97
CA ALA A 38 13.33 -3.63 20.43
C ALA A 38 14.62 -4.35 20.88
N SER A 39 14.51 -5.63 21.28
CA SER A 39 15.60 -6.38 21.92
C SER A 39 16.91 -6.37 21.14
N ARG A 40 16.85 -6.58 19.82
CA ARG A 40 18.05 -6.58 18.95
C ARG A 40 18.78 -5.23 18.90
N TRP A 41 18.11 -4.13 19.18
CA TRP A 41 18.71 -2.79 19.18
C TRP A 41 19.31 -2.44 20.54
N LEU A 42 18.72 -2.95 21.63
CA LEU A 42 19.27 -2.81 22.97
C LEU A 42 20.62 -3.53 23.13
N THR A 43 20.82 -4.63 22.42
CA THR A 43 22.07 -5.42 22.50
C THR A 43 23.25 -4.78 21.80
N LEU A 44 23.03 -3.82 20.90
CA LEU A 44 24.10 -3.09 20.24
C LEU A 44 24.69 -2.05 21.18
N ASP A 45 26.01 -1.88 21.16
CA ASP A 45 26.63 -0.72 21.80
C ASP A 45 26.24 0.59 21.07
N ASP A 46 26.39 1.72 21.75
CA ASP A 46 25.94 3.00 21.20
C ASP A 46 26.74 3.45 19.99
N ASP A 47 28.03 3.10 19.91
CA ASP A 47 28.88 3.47 18.77
C ASP A 47 28.45 2.74 17.51
N THR A 48 28.14 1.45 17.63
CA THR A 48 27.57 0.64 16.55
C THR A 48 26.23 1.20 16.11
N LEU A 49 25.32 1.50 17.05
CA LEU A 49 24.00 2.05 16.73
C LEU A 49 24.08 3.41 16.04
N TRP A 50 24.95 4.30 16.53
CA TRP A 50 25.22 5.60 15.91
C TRP A 50 25.76 5.45 14.49
N SER A 51 26.66 4.48 14.27
CA SER A 51 27.32 4.25 12.98
C SER A 51 26.43 3.59 11.92
N LEU A 52 25.25 3.06 12.29
CA LEU A 52 24.29 2.49 11.32
C LEU A 52 23.70 3.55 10.41
N VAL A 53 23.55 4.79 10.88
CA VAL A 53 22.95 5.88 10.12
C VAL A 53 23.93 6.34 9.03
N THR A 54 23.57 6.06 7.78
CA THR A 54 24.37 6.39 6.59
C THR A 54 24.13 7.82 6.12
N GLU A 55 25.10 8.37 5.40
CA GLU A 55 25.02 9.73 4.86
C GLU A 55 24.57 9.75 3.39
N GLN A 56 24.46 10.95 2.81
CA GLN A 56 23.97 11.14 1.43
C GLN A 56 24.78 10.40 0.36
N SER A 57 26.06 10.06 0.62
CA SER A 57 26.94 9.35 -0.31
C SER A 57 26.58 7.87 -0.51
N ILE A 58 25.65 7.33 0.30
CA ILE A 58 25.06 6.00 0.08
C ILE A 58 23.69 6.13 -0.60
N GLY A 59 23.54 5.50 -1.76
CA GLY A 59 22.31 5.52 -2.54
C GLY A 59 21.17 4.66 -1.95
N ARG A 60 19.93 4.96 -2.34
CA ARG A 60 18.71 4.25 -1.87
C ARG A 60 17.85 3.82 -3.05
N SER A 61 18.06 2.60 -3.56
CA SER A 61 17.32 2.05 -4.70
C SER A 61 16.31 0.98 -4.28
N THR A 62 15.09 1.02 -4.82
CA THR A 62 14.06 -0.02 -4.61
C THR A 62 14.31 -1.28 -5.42
N ASN A 63 15.24 -1.27 -6.37
CA ASN A 63 15.54 -2.42 -7.22
C ASN A 63 17.04 -2.43 -7.54
N ALA A 64 17.61 -3.64 -7.67
CA ALA A 64 18.95 -3.79 -8.23
C ALA A 64 18.91 -3.44 -9.71
N SER A 65 18.13 -4.18 -10.51
CA SER A 65 17.74 -3.81 -11.86
C SER A 65 16.23 -3.98 -12.02
N VAL A 66 15.60 -2.97 -12.60
CA VAL A 66 14.18 -2.96 -12.96
C VAL A 66 13.89 -3.90 -14.12
N LEU A 67 14.84 -4.01 -15.06
CA LEU A 67 14.68 -4.75 -16.31
C LEU A 67 15.13 -6.20 -16.17
N LYS A 68 16.22 -6.44 -15.43
CA LYS A 68 16.86 -7.75 -15.33
C LYS A 68 16.75 -8.41 -13.97
N GLY A 69 16.31 -7.71 -12.92
CA GLY A 69 16.22 -8.30 -11.59
C GLY A 69 17.59 -8.58 -10.97
N CYS A 70 17.96 -9.86 -10.85
CA CYS A 70 19.20 -10.31 -10.20
C CYS A 70 20.37 -10.45 -11.19
N PRO A 71 21.61 -10.00 -10.84
CA PRO A 71 22.78 -10.16 -11.71
C PRO A 71 23.04 -11.60 -12.17
N ARG A 72 22.75 -12.61 -11.33
CA ARG A 72 23.04 -14.03 -11.64
C ARG A 72 21.87 -14.78 -12.26
N CYS A 73 20.65 -14.64 -11.72
CA CYS A 73 19.49 -15.42 -12.19
C CYS A 73 18.48 -14.63 -13.03
N GLY A 74 18.78 -13.37 -13.35
CA GLY A 74 17.90 -12.51 -14.12
C GLY A 74 16.52 -12.36 -13.46
N GLU A 75 15.47 -12.42 -14.29
CA GLU A 75 14.06 -12.34 -13.90
C GLU A 75 13.59 -13.53 -13.03
N GLY A 76 14.42 -14.56 -12.81
CA GLY A 76 14.08 -15.67 -11.90
C GLY A 76 13.68 -15.22 -10.50
N ILE A 77 14.20 -14.08 -10.03
CA ILE A 77 13.85 -13.46 -8.74
C ILE A 77 12.37 -13.00 -8.68
N ASN A 78 11.75 -12.69 -9.82
CA ASN A 78 10.36 -12.18 -9.87
C ASN A 78 9.34 -13.22 -9.41
N ARG A 79 9.67 -14.52 -9.49
CA ARG A 79 8.88 -15.62 -8.94
C ARG A 79 8.66 -15.52 -7.43
N LEU A 80 9.55 -14.81 -6.74
CA LEU A 80 9.51 -14.55 -5.29
C LEU A 80 9.24 -13.07 -4.98
N GLY A 81 8.66 -12.32 -5.93
CA GLY A 81 8.33 -10.91 -5.76
C GLY A 81 9.46 -9.92 -6.06
N GLY A 82 10.61 -10.38 -6.55
CA GLY A 82 11.68 -9.51 -7.07
C GLY A 82 12.55 -8.80 -6.02
N GLY A 83 12.32 -9.04 -4.73
CA GLY A 83 13.06 -8.44 -3.62
C GLY A 83 14.29 -9.25 -3.19
N PHE A 84 15.33 -8.55 -2.74
CA PHE A 84 16.49 -9.17 -2.07
C PHE A 84 16.26 -9.21 -0.56
N THR A 85 16.80 -10.23 0.10
CA THR A 85 16.83 -10.28 1.57
C THR A 85 18.07 -9.56 2.10
N VAL A 86 17.95 -8.92 3.26
CA VAL A 86 19.01 -8.14 3.90
C VAL A 86 19.03 -8.43 5.39
N ASP A 87 20.21 -8.61 5.97
CA ASP A 87 20.44 -8.61 7.41
C ASP A 87 21.58 -7.65 7.72
N VAL A 88 21.26 -6.48 8.27
CA VAL A 88 22.24 -5.41 8.46
C VAL A 88 23.24 -5.66 9.59
N LEU A 89 22.96 -6.61 10.48
CA LEU A 89 23.79 -6.91 11.66
C LEU A 89 24.67 -8.12 11.40
N GLU A 90 24.08 -9.21 10.90
CA GLU A 90 24.80 -10.45 10.65
C GLU A 90 25.58 -10.41 9.33
N GLU A 91 25.05 -9.70 8.33
CA GLU A 91 25.64 -9.59 6.98
C GLU A 91 25.74 -8.13 6.51
N PRO A 92 26.53 -7.29 7.21
CA PRO A 92 26.62 -5.88 6.90
C PRO A 92 27.09 -5.68 5.45
N TRP A 93 26.42 -4.73 4.78
CA TRP A 93 26.65 -4.38 3.38
C TRP A 93 26.41 -5.49 2.36
N LYS A 94 25.59 -6.50 2.68
CA LYS A 94 25.19 -7.55 1.74
C LYS A 94 23.68 -7.61 1.52
N ILE A 95 23.30 -7.92 0.29
CA ILE A 95 21.96 -8.32 -0.13
C ILE A 95 22.02 -9.74 -0.69
N THR A 96 21.00 -10.56 -0.44
CA THR A 96 20.96 -11.95 -0.92
C THR A 96 19.76 -12.16 -1.83
N CYS A 97 19.98 -12.75 -3.00
CA CYS A 97 18.89 -13.12 -3.90
C CYS A 97 18.17 -14.37 -3.36
N PRO A 98 16.86 -14.33 -3.06
CA PRO A 98 16.17 -15.49 -2.50
C PRO A 98 16.01 -16.65 -3.50
N ASN A 99 16.13 -16.38 -4.82
CA ASN A 99 16.04 -17.41 -5.85
C ASN A 99 17.35 -18.20 -6.07
N CYS A 100 18.49 -17.53 -6.26
CA CYS A 100 19.78 -18.20 -6.51
C CYS A 100 20.73 -18.19 -5.31
N LEU A 101 20.38 -17.55 -4.20
CA LEU A 101 21.16 -17.43 -2.96
C LEU A 101 22.49 -16.67 -3.09
N GLU A 102 22.74 -16.08 -4.25
CA GLU A 102 23.94 -15.26 -4.49
C GLU A 102 23.90 -13.98 -3.65
N LYS A 103 25.08 -13.57 -3.15
CA LYS A 103 25.26 -12.39 -2.30
C LYS A 103 25.91 -11.26 -3.06
N PHE A 104 25.41 -10.06 -2.86
CA PHE A 104 25.88 -8.85 -3.51
C PHE A 104 26.06 -7.69 -2.53
N PRO A 105 26.96 -6.74 -2.84
CA PRO A 105 27.93 -6.82 -3.92
C PRO A 105 28.98 -7.90 -3.61
N THR A 106 29.75 -8.33 -4.61
CA THR A 106 30.73 -9.43 -4.43
C THR A 106 32.03 -8.96 -3.80
N ASN A 107 32.32 -7.65 -3.81
CA ASN A 107 33.43 -7.05 -3.06
C ASN A 107 33.12 -6.90 -1.56
N ASP A 108 34.17 -6.73 -0.76
CA ASP A 108 34.04 -6.28 0.63
C ASP A 108 33.75 -4.77 0.66
N PHE A 109 32.46 -4.43 0.48
CA PHE A 109 32.03 -3.04 0.51
C PHE A 109 32.24 -2.40 1.88
N TRP A 110 32.23 -3.16 2.97
CA TRP A 110 32.48 -2.59 4.31
C TRP A 110 33.91 -2.08 4.45
N ALA A 111 34.89 -2.88 4.01
CA ALA A 111 36.28 -2.45 3.98
C ALA A 111 36.47 -1.23 3.08
N PHE A 112 35.84 -1.22 1.89
CA PHE A 112 35.85 -0.09 0.97
C PHE A 112 35.25 1.17 1.60
N TYR A 113 34.06 1.07 2.19
CA TYR A 113 33.37 2.15 2.89
C TYR A 113 34.22 2.74 4.02
N ARG A 114 34.82 1.89 4.86
CA ARG A 114 35.69 2.35 5.96
C ARG A 114 36.95 3.05 5.47
N SER A 115 37.53 2.59 4.35
CA SER A 115 38.73 3.20 3.79
C SER A 115 38.51 4.64 3.30
N GLY A 116 37.27 5.00 2.96
CA GLY A 116 36.88 6.35 2.54
C GLY A 116 36.32 7.23 3.65
N LYS A 117 36.38 6.82 4.93
CA LYS A 117 35.93 7.67 6.05
C LYS A 117 36.93 8.77 6.34
N ALA A 118 36.49 10.03 6.29
CA ALA A 118 37.32 11.20 6.60
C ALA A 118 37.19 11.63 8.08
N GLU A 119 37.87 12.72 8.45
CA GLU A 119 37.88 13.28 9.82
C GLU A 119 36.49 13.72 10.30
N ASP A 120 35.58 14.04 9.38
CA ASP A 120 34.17 14.35 9.66
C ASP A 120 33.31 13.11 9.95
N GLY A 121 33.88 11.90 9.86
CA GLY A 121 33.18 10.64 10.07
C GLY A 121 32.22 10.26 8.95
N LEU A 122 32.22 11.00 7.83
CA LEU A 122 31.42 10.74 6.65
C LEU A 122 32.21 9.94 5.61
N PHE A 123 31.50 9.16 4.80
CA PHE A 123 32.10 8.40 3.71
C PHE A 123 32.22 9.27 2.46
N HIS A 124 33.46 9.43 2.00
CA HIS A 124 33.84 10.16 0.79
C HIS A 124 34.42 9.15 -0.22
N PRO A 125 33.64 8.73 -1.24
CA PRO A 125 34.05 7.68 -2.18
C PRO A 125 35.38 7.97 -2.90
N GLU A 126 35.73 9.23 -3.10
CA GLU A 126 36.97 9.68 -3.72
C GLU A 126 38.23 9.38 -2.90
N PHE A 127 38.09 9.18 -1.57
CA PHE A 127 39.19 8.81 -0.69
C PHE A 127 39.28 7.29 -0.45
N ALA A 128 38.28 6.54 -0.90
CA ALA A 128 38.20 5.11 -0.68
C ALA A 128 39.26 4.33 -1.49
N ASP A 129 39.80 3.27 -0.89
CA ASP A 129 40.81 2.41 -1.49
C ASP A 129 40.18 1.55 -2.60
N ARG A 130 40.32 2.02 -3.84
CA ARG A 130 39.80 1.31 -5.03
C ARG A 130 40.46 -0.05 -5.26
N SER A 131 41.56 -0.39 -4.59
CA SER A 131 42.13 -1.74 -4.66
C SER A 131 41.25 -2.81 -4.01
N LEU A 132 40.24 -2.40 -3.23
CA LEU A 132 39.23 -3.27 -2.62
C LEU A 132 38.04 -3.59 -3.55
N LEU A 133 38.01 -3.01 -4.75
CA LEU A 133 36.92 -3.21 -5.73
C LEU A 133 37.19 -4.45 -6.61
N PHE A 134 37.09 -5.62 -6.01
CA PHE A 134 37.14 -6.91 -6.70
C PHE A 134 36.25 -7.94 -6.01
N ASN A 135 35.81 -8.95 -6.74
CA ASN A 135 35.06 -10.08 -6.21
C ASN A 135 35.94 -10.89 -5.26
N THR A 136 35.61 -10.96 -3.98
CA THR A 136 36.47 -11.58 -2.95
C THR A 136 36.62 -13.09 -3.12
N LEU A 137 35.71 -13.74 -3.85
CA LEU A 137 35.80 -15.15 -4.23
C LEU A 137 36.67 -15.39 -5.47
N HIS A 138 36.94 -14.34 -6.25
CA HIS A 138 37.73 -14.35 -7.49
C HIS A 138 38.81 -13.26 -7.49
N PRO A 139 39.81 -13.33 -6.58
CA PRO A 139 40.80 -12.27 -6.38
C PRO A 139 41.84 -12.14 -7.51
N ASP A 140 42.00 -13.15 -8.37
CA ASP A 140 42.89 -13.05 -9.52
C ASP A 140 42.30 -12.08 -10.56
N ARG A 141 43.06 -11.04 -10.91
CA ARG A 141 42.69 -10.04 -11.93
C ARG A 141 42.46 -10.62 -13.33
N HIS A 142 42.91 -11.85 -13.57
CA HIS A 142 42.72 -12.56 -14.83
C HIS A 142 41.49 -13.49 -14.83
N ASP A 143 40.82 -13.65 -13.70
CA ASP A 143 39.56 -14.37 -13.61
C ASP A 143 38.42 -13.55 -14.24
N PRO A 144 37.61 -14.11 -15.16
CA PRO A 144 36.49 -13.38 -15.75
C PRO A 144 35.44 -12.90 -14.73
N GLU A 145 35.31 -13.55 -13.57
CA GLU A 145 34.38 -13.14 -12.50
C GLU A 145 34.98 -12.10 -11.54
N HIS A 146 36.23 -11.66 -11.76
CA HIS A 146 36.94 -10.71 -10.90
C HIS A 146 36.17 -9.41 -10.62
N LEU A 147 35.41 -8.93 -11.62
CA LEU A 147 34.60 -7.71 -11.53
C LEU A 147 33.10 -7.99 -11.47
N PHE A 148 32.67 -9.26 -11.50
CA PHE A 148 31.25 -9.61 -11.49
C PHE A 148 30.60 -9.18 -10.17
N GLY A 149 29.55 -8.36 -10.23
CA GLY A 149 28.79 -7.91 -9.07
C GLY A 149 29.54 -6.98 -8.11
N VAL A 150 30.68 -6.42 -8.52
CA VAL A 150 31.47 -5.46 -7.73
C VAL A 150 30.81 -4.08 -7.79
N ASP A 151 30.50 -3.50 -6.63
CA ASP A 151 29.80 -2.23 -6.50
C ASP A 151 30.62 -1.26 -5.63
N ASP A 152 30.80 -0.03 -6.10
CA ASP A 152 31.49 1.05 -5.40
C ASP A 152 30.53 2.05 -4.71
N GLY A 153 29.25 1.71 -4.67
CA GLY A 153 28.16 2.52 -4.12
C GLY A 153 27.23 3.08 -5.19
N THR A 154 27.68 3.10 -6.46
CA THR A 154 26.92 3.65 -7.60
C THR A 154 26.23 2.59 -8.47
N GLY A 155 26.52 1.31 -8.20
CA GLY A 155 26.04 0.15 -8.93
C GLY A 155 27.13 -0.59 -9.70
N TRP A 156 26.88 -1.86 -9.99
CA TRP A 156 27.67 -2.68 -10.91
C TRP A 156 27.07 -2.62 -12.33
N VAL A 157 27.89 -2.49 -13.37
CA VAL A 157 27.41 -2.46 -14.77
C VAL A 157 27.81 -3.74 -15.48
N ASP A 158 26.84 -4.41 -16.10
CA ASP A 158 27.10 -5.62 -16.89
C ASP A 158 27.58 -5.30 -18.32
N ASP A 159 27.99 -6.34 -19.07
CA ASP A 159 28.49 -6.20 -20.45
C ASP A 159 27.48 -5.61 -21.44
N SER A 160 26.18 -5.62 -21.10
CA SER A 160 25.13 -5.02 -21.93
C SER A 160 24.86 -3.56 -21.60
N GLY A 161 25.51 -3.02 -20.56
CA GLY A 161 25.32 -1.66 -20.08
C GLY A 161 24.20 -1.50 -19.04
N GLU A 162 23.61 -2.60 -18.53
CA GLU A 162 22.63 -2.52 -17.46
C GLU A 162 23.32 -2.25 -16.12
N SER A 163 22.83 -1.25 -15.37
CA SER A 163 23.38 -0.87 -14.07
C SER A 163 22.56 -1.46 -12.92
N PHE A 164 23.16 -2.36 -12.15
CA PHE A 164 22.59 -2.99 -10.97
C PHE A 164 22.95 -2.21 -9.70
N LYS A 165 21.96 -1.60 -9.05
CA LYS A 165 22.13 -0.75 -7.84
C LYS A 165 22.22 -1.58 -6.55
N LEU A 166 23.23 -2.44 -6.42
CA LEU A 166 23.31 -3.46 -5.35
C LEU A 166 23.43 -2.83 -3.96
N VAL A 167 24.42 -1.96 -3.75
CA VAL A 167 24.56 -1.19 -2.50
C VAL A 167 23.37 -0.25 -2.29
N GLY A 168 22.78 0.25 -3.38
CA GLY A 168 21.55 1.04 -3.34
C GLY A 168 20.37 0.29 -2.70
N VAL A 169 20.20 -1.00 -3.02
CA VAL A 169 19.16 -1.85 -2.40
C VAL A 169 19.44 -2.05 -0.91
N TYR A 170 20.70 -2.27 -0.53
CA TYR A 170 21.10 -2.37 0.87
C TYR A 170 20.82 -1.06 1.64
N GLY A 171 21.14 0.10 1.06
CA GLY A 171 20.87 1.40 1.65
C GLY A 171 19.37 1.63 1.88
N HIS A 172 18.52 1.18 0.95
CA HIS A 172 17.07 1.34 1.05
C HIS A 172 16.42 0.30 1.98
N TYR A 173 16.40 -0.98 1.59
CA TYR A 173 15.66 -2.04 2.31
C TYR A 173 16.44 -2.66 3.47
N GLY A 174 17.75 -2.42 3.55
CA GLY A 174 18.56 -2.67 4.73
C GLY A 174 18.54 -1.47 5.65
N ILE A 175 19.58 -0.63 5.58
CA ILE A 175 19.90 0.38 6.60
C ILE A 175 18.72 1.29 6.96
N TRP A 176 18.15 2.02 6.00
CA TRP A 176 17.10 3.00 6.34
C TRP A 176 15.77 2.36 6.75
N ASN A 177 15.45 1.19 6.20
CA ASN A 177 14.30 0.42 6.65
C ASN A 177 14.49 -0.15 8.07
N GLU A 178 15.71 -0.56 8.41
CA GLU A 178 16.09 -1.06 9.73
C GLU A 178 16.15 0.05 10.78
N ILE A 179 16.67 1.24 10.43
CA ILE A 179 16.62 2.44 11.28
C ILE A 179 15.17 2.82 11.58
N ARG A 180 14.29 2.83 10.56
CA ARG A 180 12.85 3.06 10.75
C ARG A 180 12.26 2.03 11.73
N SER A 181 12.59 0.75 11.55
CA SER A 181 12.13 -0.34 12.41
C SER A 181 12.67 -0.23 13.84
N ALA A 182 13.91 0.26 14.01
CA ALA A 182 14.51 0.53 15.31
C ALA A 182 13.78 1.65 16.04
N CYS A 183 13.56 2.80 15.39
CA CYS A 183 12.80 3.90 15.98
C CYS A 183 11.37 3.47 16.39
N GLN A 184 10.68 2.67 15.57
CA GLN A 184 9.35 2.14 15.88
C GLN A 184 9.39 1.20 17.10
N GLY A 185 10.27 0.21 17.09
CA GLY A 185 10.39 -0.77 18.17
C GLY A 185 10.79 -0.13 19.50
N LEU A 186 11.81 0.74 19.50
CA LEU A 186 12.28 1.45 20.69
C LEU A 186 11.19 2.36 21.27
N MET A 187 10.50 3.12 20.42
CA MET A 187 9.39 3.98 20.84
C MET A 187 8.25 3.17 21.48
N GLN A 188 7.82 2.08 20.85
CA GLN A 188 6.73 1.24 21.38
C GLN A 188 7.13 0.54 22.68
N ALA A 189 8.35 0.03 22.77
CA ALA A 189 8.84 -0.58 24.00
C ALA A 189 8.93 0.44 25.13
N PHE A 190 9.38 1.67 24.85
CA PHE A 190 9.37 2.77 25.82
C PHE A 190 7.95 3.15 26.27
N LEU A 191 6.98 3.24 25.34
CA LEU A 191 5.59 3.55 25.66
C LEU A 191 5.05 2.62 26.76
N TYR A 192 5.20 1.31 26.54
CA TYR A 192 4.59 0.28 27.38
C TYR A 192 5.38 -0.07 28.64
N THR A 193 6.70 0.10 28.64
CA THR A 193 7.55 -0.30 29.78
C THR A 193 8.05 0.87 30.63
N GLY A 194 8.17 2.05 30.03
CA GLY A 194 8.82 3.21 30.65
C GLY A 194 10.32 3.08 30.93
N GLN A 195 10.99 2.04 30.45
CA GLN A 195 12.43 1.85 30.65
C GLN A 195 13.23 2.86 29.82
N THR A 196 14.11 3.61 30.48
CA THR A 196 14.89 4.69 29.88
C THR A 196 15.90 4.23 28.85
N ASP A 197 16.34 2.96 28.88
CA ASP A 197 17.29 2.40 27.91
C ASP A 197 16.76 2.47 26.48
N TYR A 198 15.44 2.30 26.28
CA TYR A 198 14.81 2.48 24.98
C TYR A 198 14.87 3.94 24.51
N ALA A 199 14.60 4.89 25.42
CA ALA A 199 14.68 6.32 25.12
C ALA A 199 16.12 6.76 24.83
N HIS A 200 17.11 6.20 25.53
CA HIS A 200 18.53 6.40 25.30
C HIS A 200 18.92 5.96 23.88
N LYS A 201 18.65 4.71 23.51
CA LYS A 201 18.99 4.18 22.17
C LYS A 201 18.27 4.94 21.06
N ALA A 202 17.02 5.33 21.28
CA ALA A 202 16.30 6.19 20.34
C ALA A 202 16.99 7.55 20.19
N GLY A 203 17.47 8.13 21.29
CA GLY A 203 18.25 9.38 21.29
C GLY A 203 19.53 9.29 20.46
N VAL A 204 20.27 8.17 20.55
CA VAL A 204 21.47 7.94 19.74
C VAL A 204 21.16 8.00 18.24
N LEU A 205 20.10 7.29 17.80
CA LEU A 205 19.67 7.29 16.40
C LEU A 205 19.17 8.67 15.95
N LEU A 206 18.30 9.30 16.74
CA LEU A 206 17.69 10.59 16.38
C LEU A 206 18.74 11.71 16.31
N ALA A 207 19.75 11.69 17.18
CA ALA A 207 20.90 12.59 17.11
C ALA A 207 21.63 12.46 15.77
N ARG A 208 22.01 11.23 15.41
CA ARG A 208 22.75 11.00 14.16
C ARG A 208 21.91 11.25 12.91
N ILE A 209 20.63 10.90 12.93
CA ILE A 209 19.69 11.25 11.85
C ILE A 209 19.68 12.77 11.66
N SER A 210 19.65 13.54 12.74
CA SER A 210 19.65 15.01 12.68
C SER A 210 20.94 15.59 12.12
N ASP A 211 22.08 14.91 12.27
CA ASP A 211 23.34 15.33 11.64
C ASP A 211 23.30 15.20 10.11
N VAL A 212 22.68 14.13 9.59
CA VAL A 212 22.76 13.78 8.16
C VAL A 212 21.54 14.22 7.34
N TYR A 213 20.37 14.36 7.96
CA TYR A 213 19.11 14.66 7.27
C TYR A 213 19.12 15.97 6.47
N PRO A 214 19.77 17.06 6.90
CA PRO A 214 19.85 18.29 6.12
C PRO A 214 20.40 18.08 4.71
N ASP A 215 21.44 17.26 4.57
CA ASP A 215 22.17 17.01 3.32
C ASP A 215 21.57 15.90 2.45
N MET A 216 20.53 15.22 2.93
CA MET A 216 19.86 14.16 2.16
C MET A 216 19.09 14.74 0.98
N ASP A 217 19.43 14.29 -0.22
CA ASP A 217 18.84 14.74 -1.48
C ASP A 217 18.61 13.56 -2.42
N TRP A 218 17.35 13.19 -2.65
CA TRP A 218 17.01 12.12 -3.56
C TRP A 218 17.28 12.50 -5.02
N SER A 219 17.23 13.79 -5.36
CA SER A 219 17.34 14.24 -6.75
C SER A 219 18.69 13.91 -7.38
N TYR A 220 19.76 13.96 -6.57
CA TYR A 220 21.07 13.46 -6.95
C TYR A 220 21.00 12.00 -7.41
N TRP A 221 20.44 11.10 -6.60
CA TRP A 221 20.40 9.66 -6.90
C TRP A 221 19.47 9.32 -8.06
N SER A 222 18.32 9.99 -8.14
CA SER A 222 17.41 9.89 -9.29
C SER A 222 18.16 10.24 -10.60
N GLY A 223 18.95 11.31 -10.59
CA GLY A 223 19.80 11.72 -11.71
C GLY A 223 20.88 10.71 -12.12
N HIS A 224 21.23 9.77 -11.23
CA HIS A 224 22.21 8.68 -11.47
C HIS A 224 21.55 7.32 -11.75
N GLY A 225 20.26 7.33 -12.09
CA GLY A 225 19.53 6.12 -12.48
C GLY A 225 19.17 5.20 -11.32
N PHE A 226 19.08 5.73 -10.09
CA PHE A 226 18.52 4.99 -8.96
C PHE A 226 16.99 5.12 -8.96
N PHE A 227 16.31 4.13 -8.38
CA PHE A 227 14.85 4.06 -8.36
C PHE A 227 14.30 4.19 -6.96
N ASN A 228 13.27 5.01 -6.78
CA ASN A 228 12.54 5.15 -5.52
C ASN A 228 11.12 5.65 -5.80
N SER A 229 10.27 5.69 -4.77
CA SER A 229 8.90 6.18 -4.92
C SER A 229 8.87 7.71 -4.92
N ASP A 230 9.05 8.31 -6.09
CA ASP A 230 9.06 9.76 -6.28
C ASP A 230 8.00 10.28 -7.25
N GLY A 231 7.14 9.39 -7.77
CA GLY A 231 6.11 9.74 -8.76
C GLY A 231 6.68 10.28 -10.07
N LEU A 232 7.91 9.87 -10.43
CA LEU A 232 8.69 10.36 -11.57
C LEU A 232 9.11 11.83 -11.46
N SER A 233 9.05 12.41 -10.26
CA SER A 233 9.47 13.80 -10.04
C SER A 233 10.99 13.96 -9.93
N GLY A 234 11.71 12.89 -9.56
CA GLY A 234 13.12 12.97 -9.16
C GLY A 234 13.34 13.81 -7.91
N ARG A 235 12.33 14.01 -7.04
CA ARG A 235 12.44 14.80 -5.80
C ARG A 235 12.25 13.93 -4.55
N GLY A 236 12.82 14.37 -3.43
CA GLY A 236 12.80 13.64 -2.16
C GLY A 236 14.02 13.99 -1.29
N LYS A 237 14.13 13.39 -0.10
CA LYS A 237 15.32 13.52 0.75
C LYS A 237 16.01 12.16 0.92
N ILE A 238 15.73 11.42 1.99
CA ILE A 238 16.28 10.06 2.15
C ILE A 238 15.66 9.15 1.08
N TYR A 239 14.34 9.18 0.96
CA TYR A 239 13.60 8.48 -0.08
C TYR A 239 13.03 9.45 -1.11
N GLY A 240 12.43 8.87 -2.15
CA GLY A 240 11.60 9.65 -3.06
C GLY A 240 10.45 10.31 -2.30
N ARG A 241 9.99 11.46 -2.81
CA ARG A 241 9.00 12.36 -2.17
C ARG A 241 7.74 11.67 -1.66
N ILE A 242 7.32 10.53 -2.23
CA ILE A 242 6.09 9.82 -1.84
C ILE A 242 6.31 8.99 -0.56
N TRP A 243 7.50 8.44 -0.37
CA TRP A 243 7.82 7.57 0.79
C TRP A 243 8.46 8.34 1.95
N GLU A 244 9.03 9.51 1.68
CA GLU A 244 9.61 10.40 2.70
C GLU A 244 8.65 10.71 3.88
N PRO A 245 7.35 11.01 3.67
CA PRO A 245 6.42 11.30 4.77
C PRO A 245 6.32 10.19 5.82
N GLY A 246 6.32 8.92 5.41
CA GLY A 246 6.20 7.79 6.35
C GLY A 246 7.44 7.63 7.24
N LEU A 247 8.61 7.95 6.70
CA LEU A 247 9.87 7.95 7.44
C LEU A 247 9.90 9.10 8.47
N LEU A 248 9.57 10.31 8.02
CA LEU A 248 9.49 11.49 8.89
C LEU A 248 8.50 11.32 10.03
N MET A 249 7.32 10.76 9.78
CA MET A 249 6.35 10.48 10.83
C MET A 249 6.86 9.49 11.86
N THR A 250 7.63 8.49 11.44
CA THR A 250 8.24 7.54 12.37
C THR A 250 9.24 8.25 13.29
N PHE A 251 10.15 9.05 12.72
CA PHE A 251 11.15 9.77 13.52
C PHE A 251 10.51 10.80 14.44
N THR A 252 9.51 11.53 13.96
CA THR A 252 8.81 12.57 14.73
C THR A 252 8.02 11.98 15.90
N ARG A 253 7.29 10.87 15.68
CA ARG A 253 6.57 10.18 16.77
C ARG A 253 7.55 9.60 17.80
N CYS A 254 8.67 9.04 17.33
CA CYS A 254 9.72 8.51 18.20
C CYS A 254 10.29 9.62 19.09
N TYR A 255 10.76 10.71 18.47
CA TYR A 255 11.24 11.92 19.14
C TYR A 255 10.25 12.45 20.17
N ASP A 256 9.01 12.70 19.74
CA ASP A 256 8.00 13.35 20.58
C ASP A 256 7.70 12.52 21.83
N LEU A 257 7.65 11.20 21.71
CA LEU A 257 7.39 10.31 22.83
C LEU A 257 8.56 10.23 23.82
N VAL A 258 9.80 10.05 23.33
CA VAL A 258 10.95 9.70 24.19
C VAL A 258 11.67 10.91 24.78
N LYS A 259 11.54 12.11 24.20
CA LYS A 259 12.31 13.31 24.58
C LYS A 259 12.23 13.64 26.08
N SER A 260 11.06 13.40 26.68
CA SER A 260 10.83 13.67 28.11
C SER A 260 11.63 12.75 29.05
N ALA A 261 12.00 11.56 28.59
CA ALA A 261 12.78 10.60 29.38
C ALA A 261 14.29 10.85 29.34
N TRP A 262 14.79 11.66 28.39
CA TRP A 262 16.22 11.93 28.26
C TRP A 262 16.83 12.64 29.47
N THR A 263 16.03 13.32 30.31
CA THR A 263 16.53 13.86 31.59
C THR A 263 17.15 12.78 32.48
N GLY A 264 16.77 11.51 32.31
CA GLY A 264 17.35 10.36 33.01
C GLY A 264 18.49 9.64 32.26
N CYS A 265 18.92 10.14 31.10
CA CYS A 265 19.89 9.47 30.21
C CYS A 265 21.23 10.23 30.17
N SER A 266 21.95 10.33 31.31
CA SER A 266 23.22 11.09 31.35
C SER A 266 24.29 10.52 30.42
N SER A 267 24.38 9.19 30.30
CA SER A 267 25.34 8.52 29.42
C SER A 267 25.10 8.80 27.93
N LEU A 268 23.86 9.09 27.51
CA LEU A 268 23.57 9.53 26.14
C LEU A 268 24.32 10.83 25.84
N PHE A 269 24.27 11.79 26.76
CA PHE A 269 24.87 13.10 26.54
C PHE A 269 26.40 13.09 26.68
N GLU A 270 26.95 12.18 27.50
CA GLU A 270 28.39 11.90 27.51
C GLU A 270 28.86 11.43 26.13
N LEU A 271 28.19 10.42 25.56
CA LEU A 271 28.45 9.93 24.21
C LEU A 271 28.30 11.04 23.15
N LEU A 272 27.18 11.77 23.15
CA LEU A 272 26.93 12.81 22.15
C LEU A 272 27.96 13.93 22.23
N GLY A 273 28.40 14.31 23.44
CA GLY A 273 29.49 15.25 23.63
C GLY A 273 30.83 14.72 23.09
N GLU A 274 31.10 13.42 23.22
CA GLU A 274 32.27 12.77 22.61
C GLU A 274 32.19 12.78 21.08
N LYS A 275 31.05 12.41 20.49
CA LYS A 275 30.82 12.45 19.03
C LYS A 275 30.94 13.86 18.48
N GLN A 276 30.39 14.84 19.19
CA GLN A 276 30.51 16.25 18.85
C GLN A 276 31.98 16.67 18.73
N ARG A 277 32.82 16.33 19.72
CA ARG A 277 34.25 16.66 19.69
C ARG A 277 35.02 15.88 18.62
N ALA A 278 34.70 14.60 18.44
CA ALA A 278 35.40 13.72 17.52
C ALA A 278 35.16 14.11 16.05
N PHE A 279 33.94 14.53 15.70
CA PHE A 279 33.51 14.77 14.32
C PHE A 279 33.13 16.23 14.04
N ASN A 280 33.43 17.14 14.97
CA ASN A 280 33.12 18.58 14.87
C ASN A 280 31.63 18.86 14.57
N LEU A 281 30.73 18.15 15.26
CA LEU A 281 29.28 18.28 15.07
C LEU A 281 28.71 19.44 15.89
N ALA A 282 27.45 19.78 15.62
CA ALA A 282 26.69 20.73 16.44
C ALA A 282 26.48 20.19 17.87
N THR A 283 26.32 21.10 18.83
CA THR A 283 26.11 20.77 20.24
C THR A 283 24.81 20.02 20.47
N GLN A 284 24.92 18.86 21.15
CA GLN A 284 23.83 17.92 21.42
C GLN A 284 24.02 17.26 22.80
N ASP A 285 24.77 17.89 23.69
CA ASP A 285 25.20 17.35 24.99
C ASP A 285 24.21 17.63 26.14
N SER A 286 22.99 18.06 25.81
CA SER A 286 21.89 18.25 26.75
C SER A 286 20.55 17.92 26.10
N VAL A 287 19.51 17.75 26.94
CA VAL A 287 18.14 17.52 26.44
C VAL A 287 17.70 18.68 25.55
N GLU A 288 17.95 19.91 25.97
CA GLU A 288 17.58 21.11 25.24
C GLU A 288 18.28 21.17 23.87
N SER A 289 19.60 20.96 23.83
CA SER A 289 20.38 21.05 22.60
C SER A 289 20.06 19.92 21.62
N LEU A 290 19.84 18.69 22.10
CA LEU A 290 19.39 17.59 21.24
C LEU A 290 17.98 17.83 20.67
N CYS A 291 17.06 18.36 21.48
CA CYS A 291 15.72 18.74 20.99
C CYS A 291 15.82 19.84 19.92
N GLU A 292 16.57 20.91 20.18
CA GLU A 292 16.78 22.00 19.22
C GLU A 292 17.41 21.50 17.91
N HIS A 293 18.37 20.57 18.00
CA HIS A 293 19.02 19.96 16.85
C HIS A 293 18.03 19.14 16.01
N PHE A 294 17.21 18.29 16.62
CA PHE A 294 16.19 17.51 15.91
C PHE A 294 15.08 18.39 15.32
N GLU A 295 14.57 19.34 16.11
CA GLU A 295 13.52 20.28 15.68
C GLU A 295 13.98 21.10 14.47
N LYS A 296 15.22 21.59 14.47
CA LYS A 296 15.80 22.35 13.36
C LYS A 296 16.12 21.48 12.14
N ASN A 297 16.80 20.35 12.34
CA ASN A 297 17.41 19.62 11.23
C ASN A 297 16.54 18.50 10.67
N VAL A 298 15.46 18.12 11.35
CA VAL A 298 14.50 17.12 10.86
C VAL A 298 13.11 17.74 10.72
N ILE A 299 12.55 18.31 11.80
CA ILE A 299 11.15 18.77 11.77
C ILE A 299 10.97 19.98 10.83
N ARG A 300 11.76 21.05 11.01
CA ARG A 300 11.69 22.25 10.16
C ARG A 300 12.05 21.93 8.70
N GLN A 301 13.08 21.12 8.48
CA GLN A 301 13.44 20.61 7.15
C GLN A 301 12.30 19.82 6.49
N GLY A 302 11.56 19.03 7.27
CA GLY A 302 10.37 18.32 6.79
C GLY A 302 9.22 19.26 6.41
N ILE A 303 8.95 20.28 7.24
CA ILE A 303 7.96 21.33 6.94
C ILE A 303 8.33 22.05 5.64
N ASP A 304 9.57 22.51 5.51
CA ASP A 304 10.07 23.18 4.31
C ASP A 304 9.99 22.26 3.07
N GLY A 305 10.34 20.98 3.23
CA GLY A 305 10.23 19.97 2.19
C GLY A 305 8.80 19.77 1.67
N ILE A 306 7.81 19.80 2.58
CA ILE A 306 6.38 19.72 2.21
C ILE A 306 5.96 21.00 1.47
N VAL A 307 6.29 22.17 2.01
CA VAL A 307 5.94 23.47 1.43
C VAL A 307 6.54 23.63 0.03
N ASN A 308 7.78 23.19 -0.17
CA ASN A 308 8.46 23.28 -1.46
C ASN A 308 8.08 22.14 -2.44
N GLY A 309 7.42 21.08 -1.95
CA GLY A 309 7.01 19.91 -2.73
C GLY A 309 8.13 18.88 -2.99
N ASP A 310 9.22 18.95 -2.23
CA ASP A 310 10.24 17.89 -2.16
C ASP A 310 9.75 16.67 -1.39
N ILE A 311 8.76 16.87 -0.54
CA ILE A 311 8.05 15.84 0.21
C ILE A 311 6.59 15.92 -0.21
N ALA A 312 6.11 14.89 -0.89
CA ALA A 312 4.72 14.82 -1.31
C ALA A 312 4.26 13.41 -1.71
N ARG A 313 3.34 12.85 -0.91
CA ARG A 313 2.64 11.57 -1.02
C ARG A 313 1.22 11.76 -1.58
N ASN A 314 0.57 10.64 -1.89
CA ASN A 314 -0.87 10.57 -2.15
C ASN A 314 -1.66 11.17 -0.98
N GLU A 315 -2.80 11.77 -1.32
CA GLU A 315 -3.66 12.45 -0.35
C GLU A 315 -4.21 11.47 0.70
N PRO A 316 -4.40 11.89 1.97
CA PRO A 316 -3.97 13.15 2.60
C PRO A 316 -2.61 13.02 3.32
N GLY A 317 -1.66 12.27 2.78
CA GLY A 317 -0.43 11.91 3.48
C GLY A 317 0.44 13.10 3.91
N ASP A 318 0.53 14.13 3.07
CA ASP A 318 1.35 15.34 3.32
C ASP A 318 0.79 16.17 4.46
N GLN A 319 -0.53 16.26 4.52
CA GLN A 319 -1.29 17.00 5.51
C GLN A 319 -1.17 16.34 6.87
N VAL A 320 -1.25 15.01 6.91
CA VAL A 320 -1.03 14.24 8.14
C VAL A 320 0.40 14.44 8.64
N THR A 321 1.39 14.38 7.75
CA THR A 321 2.79 14.60 8.13
C THR A 321 3.03 16.04 8.61
N MET A 322 2.50 17.05 7.91
CA MET A 322 2.55 18.45 8.36
C MET A 322 1.95 18.61 9.77
N ALA A 323 0.79 18.00 10.04
CA ALA A 323 0.17 18.05 11.36
C ALA A 323 1.06 17.42 12.44
N ALA A 324 1.62 16.24 12.17
CA ALA A 324 2.51 15.55 13.12
C ALA A 324 3.76 16.37 13.44
N LEU A 325 4.40 16.93 12.40
CA LEU A 325 5.58 17.79 12.54
C LEU A 325 5.25 19.05 13.35
N ALA A 326 4.19 19.77 12.99
CA ALA A 326 3.81 21.02 13.66
C ALA A 326 3.39 20.82 15.11
N VAL A 327 2.64 19.76 15.42
CA VAL A 327 2.18 19.45 16.80
C VAL A 327 3.36 18.99 17.66
N ALA A 328 4.25 18.14 17.15
CA ALA A 328 5.43 17.69 17.90
C ALA A 328 6.43 18.83 18.18
N LEU A 329 6.52 19.80 17.26
CA LEU A 329 7.35 21.00 17.39
C LEU A 329 6.87 21.96 18.47
N ASP A 330 5.54 22.14 18.60
CA ASP A 330 4.87 23.04 19.54
C ASP A 330 5.52 24.45 19.62
N ALA A 331 5.71 25.07 18.45
CA ALA A 331 6.27 26.41 18.31
C ALA A 331 5.18 27.48 18.12
N GLU A 332 5.57 28.75 18.15
CA GLU A 332 4.66 29.90 17.98
C GLU A 332 3.86 29.84 16.67
N ASP A 333 4.45 29.28 15.61
CA ASP A 333 3.87 29.14 14.28
C ASP A 333 3.17 27.79 14.03
N THR A 334 3.05 26.91 15.03
CA THR A 334 2.36 25.61 14.90
C THR A 334 0.93 25.78 14.35
N ASP A 335 0.17 26.75 14.85
CA ASP A 335 -1.19 27.01 14.38
C ASP A 335 -1.23 27.44 12.90
N GLU A 336 -0.20 28.11 12.41
CA GLU A 336 -0.11 28.55 11.01
C GLU A 336 0.10 27.37 10.06
N TRP A 337 0.87 26.37 10.49
CA TRP A 337 1.05 25.11 9.75
C TRP A 337 -0.20 24.24 9.79
N LEU A 338 -0.93 24.24 10.90
CA LEU A 338 -2.24 23.60 10.96
C LEU A 338 -3.27 24.31 10.07
N ASP A 339 -3.24 25.64 10.00
CA ASP A 339 -4.07 26.41 9.07
C ASP A 339 -3.66 26.14 7.60
N TRP A 340 -2.36 25.98 7.32
CA TRP A 340 -1.86 25.67 5.98
C TRP A 340 -2.49 24.40 5.40
N ILE A 341 -2.75 23.38 6.22
CA ILE A 341 -3.42 22.14 5.82
C ILE A 341 -4.80 22.40 5.17
N PHE A 342 -5.50 23.44 5.63
CA PHE A 342 -6.83 23.80 5.15
C PHE A 342 -6.82 24.93 4.09
N LYS A 343 -5.65 25.47 3.75
CA LYS A 343 -5.51 26.45 2.65
C LYS A 343 -5.61 25.77 1.28
N GLU A 344 -5.89 26.57 0.27
CA GLU A 344 -5.92 26.14 -1.12
C GLU A 344 -4.60 25.46 -1.52
N GLY A 345 -4.70 24.21 -1.97
CA GLY A 345 -3.53 23.43 -2.39
C GLY A 345 -2.96 23.78 -3.76
N ARG A 346 -2.20 22.83 -4.33
CA ARG A 346 -1.53 22.98 -5.62
C ARG A 346 -2.43 22.65 -6.82
N LEU A 347 -2.20 23.33 -7.94
CA LEU A 347 -2.44 22.75 -9.25
C LEU A 347 -1.28 21.79 -9.59
N ARG A 348 -1.57 20.69 -10.30
CA ARG A 348 -0.57 19.67 -10.65
C ARG A 348 0.66 20.32 -11.33
N GLY A 349 1.85 20.07 -10.77
CA GLY A 349 3.13 20.59 -11.29
C GLY A 349 3.58 21.94 -10.70
N GLN A 350 2.87 22.49 -9.70
CA GLN A 350 3.25 23.72 -9.01
C GLN A 350 3.61 23.48 -7.53
N ILE A 351 4.30 24.46 -6.94
CA ILE A 351 4.60 24.49 -5.50
C ILE A 351 3.27 24.59 -4.72
N PRO A 352 3.08 23.79 -3.65
CA PRO A 352 1.93 23.89 -2.76
C PRO A 352 1.72 25.27 -2.13
N ASN A 353 0.50 25.82 -2.27
CA ASN A 353 0.07 27.01 -1.53
C ASN A 353 -0.68 26.66 -0.21
N GLY A 354 -0.94 25.37 0.03
CA GLY A 354 -1.76 24.85 1.11
C GLY A 354 -1.95 23.32 1.00
N GLY A 355 -2.63 22.73 1.98
CA GLY A 355 -2.88 21.30 2.10
C GLY A 355 -4.17 20.80 1.46
N HIS A 356 -4.95 21.63 0.78
CA HIS A 356 -6.05 21.18 -0.10
C HIS A 356 -7.23 20.39 0.55
N ILE A 357 -7.26 20.22 1.88
CA ILE A 357 -8.27 19.38 2.55
C ILE A 357 -9.71 19.79 2.20
N PRO A 358 -10.11 21.09 2.21
CA PRO A 358 -11.47 21.47 1.87
C PRO A 358 -11.87 21.09 0.44
N GLN A 359 -10.94 21.14 -0.52
CA GLN A 359 -11.17 20.81 -1.91
C GLN A 359 -11.33 19.30 -2.12
N LEU A 360 -10.59 18.48 -1.36
CA LEU A 360 -10.81 17.03 -1.33
C LEU A 360 -12.26 16.73 -0.94
N PHE A 361 -12.76 17.34 0.13
CA PHE A 361 -14.16 17.19 0.55
C PHE A 361 -15.18 17.88 -0.38
N ALA A 362 -14.78 18.87 -1.16
CA ALA A 362 -15.67 19.53 -2.12
C ALA A 362 -15.91 18.65 -3.37
N GLY A 363 -14.87 17.99 -3.89
CA GLY A 363 -14.94 17.36 -5.21
C GLY A 363 -14.18 16.05 -5.42
N GLU A 364 -13.20 15.69 -4.59
CA GLU A 364 -12.35 14.51 -4.81
C GLU A 364 -12.69 13.31 -3.93
N ILE A 365 -13.41 13.54 -2.84
CA ILE A 365 -14.13 12.49 -2.10
C ILE A 365 -15.55 12.54 -2.62
N ASP A 366 -16.01 11.48 -3.27
CA ASP A 366 -17.34 11.46 -3.85
C ASP A 366 -18.46 11.45 -2.79
N ARG A 367 -19.72 11.46 -3.23
CA ARG A 367 -20.88 11.46 -2.33
C ARG A 367 -21.02 10.18 -1.50
N ASP A 368 -20.41 9.08 -1.93
CA ASP A 368 -20.40 7.79 -1.24
C ASP A 368 -19.23 7.67 -0.27
N GLY A 369 -18.36 8.70 -0.19
CA GLY A 369 -17.23 8.74 0.73
C GLY A 369 -15.94 8.15 0.17
N VAL A 370 -15.86 7.90 -1.14
CA VAL A 370 -14.69 7.25 -1.75
C VAL A 370 -13.77 8.28 -2.38
N GLY A 371 -12.46 8.20 -2.11
CA GLY A 371 -11.45 9.07 -2.72
C GLY A 371 -11.35 8.88 -4.24
N SER A 372 -10.83 9.88 -4.95
CA SER A 372 -10.88 9.91 -6.42
C SER A 372 -9.79 9.08 -7.14
N GLU A 373 -9.20 8.08 -6.47
CA GLU A 373 -8.12 7.24 -7.04
C GLU A 373 -8.64 6.02 -7.83
N ALA A 374 -9.96 5.87 -7.98
CA ALA A 374 -10.65 4.75 -8.65
C ALA A 374 -10.51 3.39 -7.94
N ALA A 375 -9.31 2.93 -7.62
CA ALA A 375 -9.08 1.64 -6.96
C ALA A 375 -9.46 1.70 -5.47
N PRO A 376 -10.24 0.74 -4.91
CA PRO A 376 -10.57 0.71 -3.49
C PRO A 376 -9.36 0.72 -2.55
N SER A 377 -8.28 -0.01 -2.87
CA SER A 377 -7.06 -0.02 -2.02
C SER A 377 -6.41 1.35 -1.85
N TYR A 378 -6.54 2.24 -2.84
CA TYR A 378 -6.06 3.62 -2.75
C TYR A 378 -7.12 4.55 -2.16
N SER A 379 -8.35 4.47 -2.68
CA SER A 379 -9.41 5.42 -2.41
C SER A 379 -9.98 5.31 -1.01
N LEU A 380 -10.07 4.10 -0.46
CA LEU A 380 -10.48 3.87 0.93
C LEU A 380 -9.32 4.10 1.91
N GLY A 381 -8.08 3.96 1.42
CA GLY A 381 -6.85 4.28 2.15
C GLY A 381 -6.80 5.71 2.66
N TRP A 382 -7.52 6.64 2.02
CA TRP A 382 -7.66 8.03 2.45
C TRP A 382 -8.28 8.17 3.84
N LEU A 383 -8.94 7.14 4.38
CA LEU A 383 -9.50 7.17 5.73
C LEU A 383 -8.56 6.62 6.80
N HIS A 384 -7.62 5.73 6.48
CA HIS A 384 -6.93 4.88 7.47
C HIS A 384 -6.11 5.63 8.53
N LYS A 385 -5.81 4.96 9.66
CA LYS A 385 -4.96 5.49 10.76
C LYS A 385 -3.46 5.63 10.42
N ALA A 386 -3.04 5.20 9.24
CA ALA A 386 -1.65 5.29 8.78
C ALA A 386 -1.54 6.30 7.64
N GLN A 387 -1.62 7.59 7.98
CA GLN A 387 -1.57 8.71 7.03
C GLN A 387 -2.83 8.95 6.20
N GLY A 388 -4.01 8.62 6.74
CA GLY A 388 -5.31 9.02 6.21
C GLY A 388 -5.98 10.14 7.03
N MET A 389 -7.20 10.51 6.64
CA MET A 389 -8.01 11.56 7.26
C MET A 389 -8.25 11.30 8.74
N ASN A 390 -8.44 10.06 9.15
CA ASN A 390 -8.64 9.74 10.55
C ASN A 390 -7.39 9.99 11.40
N ASP A 391 -6.20 9.69 10.87
CA ASP A 391 -4.93 10.03 11.53
C ASP A 391 -4.77 11.56 11.64
N LEU A 392 -5.14 12.32 10.59
CA LEU A 392 -5.14 13.78 10.61
C LEU A 392 -6.06 14.35 11.72
N ASP A 393 -7.29 13.83 11.85
CA ASP A 393 -8.20 14.23 12.93
C ASP A 393 -7.62 13.97 14.31
N GLN A 394 -7.05 12.79 14.52
CA GLN A 394 -6.46 12.39 15.79
C GLN A 394 -5.30 13.30 16.18
N ILE A 395 -4.38 13.57 15.25
CA ILE A 395 -3.21 14.43 15.50
C ILE A 395 -3.61 15.88 15.79
N ILE A 396 -4.52 16.46 15.00
CA ILE A 396 -4.97 17.85 15.23
C ILE A 396 -5.58 18.00 16.64
N ARG A 397 -6.34 16.99 17.10
CA ARG A 397 -6.99 17.02 18.42
C ARG A 397 -6.02 16.94 19.58
N CYS A 398 -4.80 16.44 19.39
CA CYS A 398 -3.78 16.46 20.44
C CYS A 398 -3.43 17.89 20.87
N ARG A 399 -3.61 18.88 19.97
CA ARG A 399 -3.49 20.30 20.28
C ARG A 399 -4.83 20.92 20.66
N ALA A 400 -5.23 20.76 21.92
CA ALA A 400 -6.53 21.25 22.42
C ALA A 400 -6.77 22.77 22.26
N SER A 401 -5.70 23.57 22.18
CA SER A 401 -5.78 25.02 21.94
C SER A 401 -6.19 25.39 20.51
N TYR A 402 -5.99 24.49 19.54
CA TYR A 402 -6.29 24.75 18.13
C TYR A 402 -7.77 24.49 17.83
N THR A 403 -8.50 25.54 17.48
CA THR A 403 -9.97 25.48 17.24
C THR A 403 -10.39 26.06 15.88
N ARG A 404 -9.43 26.50 15.06
CA ARG A 404 -9.70 27.23 13.81
C ARG A 404 -10.29 26.35 12.71
N ASN A 405 -9.81 25.12 12.59
CA ASN A 405 -10.25 24.16 11.57
C ASN A 405 -10.38 22.75 12.14
N SER A 406 -11.29 21.97 11.58
CA SER A 406 -11.45 20.54 11.88
C SER A 406 -12.00 19.81 10.67
N ILE A 407 -11.47 18.62 10.39
CA ILE A 407 -12.02 17.79 9.31
C ILE A 407 -13.43 17.26 9.64
N ARG A 408 -13.79 17.21 10.93
CA ARG A 408 -15.13 16.79 11.38
C ARG A 408 -16.24 17.73 10.92
N ASN A 409 -15.88 18.95 10.52
CA ASN A 409 -16.82 19.93 9.98
C ASN A 409 -17.32 19.54 8.57
N PHE A 410 -16.65 18.61 7.88
CA PHE A 410 -17.06 18.14 6.57
C PHE A 410 -18.01 16.94 6.69
N GLY A 411 -19.27 17.11 6.27
CA GLY A 411 -20.28 16.03 6.33
C GLY A 411 -19.92 14.76 5.55
N ARG A 412 -19.03 14.86 4.55
CA ARG A 412 -18.49 13.71 3.80
C ARG A 412 -17.50 12.88 4.62
N TYR A 413 -16.96 13.38 5.74
CA TYR A 413 -16.08 12.60 6.61
C TYR A 413 -16.78 11.36 7.16
N ARG A 414 -18.04 11.49 7.60
CA ARG A 414 -18.89 10.34 7.97
C ARG A 414 -19.12 9.38 6.80
N GLN A 415 -19.26 9.91 5.58
CA GLN A 415 -19.45 9.06 4.41
C GLN A 415 -18.21 8.23 4.10
N MET A 416 -16.99 8.69 4.39
CA MET A 416 -15.78 7.89 4.20
C MET A 416 -15.82 6.60 5.01
N PHE A 417 -16.23 6.68 6.29
CA PHE A 417 -16.42 5.49 7.14
C PHE A 417 -17.51 4.55 6.58
N LEU A 418 -18.63 5.11 6.13
CA LEU A 418 -19.72 4.30 5.57
C LEU A 418 -19.37 3.69 4.20
N GLY A 419 -18.65 4.41 3.35
CA GLY A 419 -18.26 3.96 2.00
C GLY A 419 -17.48 2.65 2.05
N HIS A 420 -16.60 2.53 3.05
CA HIS A 420 -15.85 1.29 3.32
C HIS A 420 -16.78 0.11 3.63
N LEU A 421 -17.73 0.31 4.57
CA LEU A 421 -18.67 -0.74 4.97
C LEU A 421 -19.60 -1.13 3.81
N ARG A 422 -20.09 -0.15 3.04
CA ARG A 422 -21.03 -0.34 1.95
C ARG A 422 -20.48 -1.22 0.82
N MET A 423 -19.17 -1.37 0.69
CA MET A 423 -18.53 -2.23 -0.32
C MET A 423 -18.36 -3.69 0.13
N ILE A 424 -18.60 -4.01 1.41
CA ILE A 424 -18.37 -5.37 1.92
C ILE A 424 -19.30 -6.38 1.22
N CYS A 425 -18.72 -7.50 0.81
CA CYS A 425 -19.36 -8.65 0.19
C CYS A 425 -18.96 -9.90 0.97
N LEU A 426 -19.95 -10.71 1.35
CA LEU A 426 -19.77 -11.98 2.08
C LEU A 426 -18.93 -11.84 3.37
N GLY A 427 -18.99 -10.66 3.99
CA GLY A 427 -18.21 -10.29 5.17
C GLY A 427 -16.69 -10.19 5.01
N LYS A 428 -16.11 -10.57 3.86
CA LYS A 428 -14.64 -10.72 3.69
C LYS A 428 -14.05 -10.18 2.39
N TYR A 429 -14.90 -9.72 1.47
CA TYR A 429 -14.45 -9.16 0.19
C TYR A 429 -14.88 -7.70 0.04
N ILE A 430 -13.99 -6.92 -0.55
CA ILE A 430 -14.32 -5.71 -1.30
C ILE A 430 -13.90 -5.98 -2.75
N PRO A 431 -14.72 -5.64 -3.76
CA PRO A 431 -14.37 -5.89 -5.16
C PRO A 431 -12.98 -5.38 -5.53
N SER A 432 -12.15 -6.24 -6.13
CA SER A 432 -10.76 -5.95 -6.54
C SER A 432 -10.68 -5.06 -7.79
N ILE A 433 -11.34 -3.91 -7.75
CA ILE A 433 -11.42 -2.95 -8.85
C ILE A 433 -10.11 -2.16 -8.97
N GLY A 434 -9.59 -2.06 -10.20
CA GLY A 434 -8.33 -1.35 -10.46
C GLY A 434 -7.13 -1.97 -9.76
N ASP A 435 -6.14 -1.13 -9.41
CA ASP A 435 -4.96 -1.52 -8.64
C ASP A 435 -5.34 -1.87 -7.17
N THR A 436 -6.05 -2.98 -6.94
CA THR A 436 -6.57 -3.40 -5.63
C THR A 436 -6.26 -4.84 -5.33
N GLY A 437 -5.65 -5.10 -4.16
CA GLY A 437 -5.47 -6.44 -3.63
C GLY A 437 -4.76 -7.42 -4.58
N GLN A 438 -5.14 -8.69 -4.50
CA GLN A 438 -4.64 -9.77 -5.36
C GLN A 438 -5.84 -10.54 -5.93
N THR A 439 -5.69 -11.14 -7.11
CA THR A 439 -6.75 -11.87 -7.81
C THR A 439 -7.47 -12.88 -6.92
N GLY A 440 -8.78 -12.71 -6.73
CA GLY A 440 -9.63 -13.63 -5.95
C GLY A 440 -9.34 -13.72 -4.44
N LYS A 441 -8.35 -12.99 -3.91
CA LYS A 441 -7.96 -13.06 -2.50
C LYS A 441 -8.94 -12.25 -1.64
N PRO A 442 -9.46 -12.81 -0.52
CA PRO A 442 -10.21 -12.02 0.45
C PRO A 442 -9.42 -10.80 0.93
N ASN A 443 -10.07 -9.65 0.92
CA ASN A 443 -9.47 -8.39 1.30
C ASN A 443 -10.57 -7.37 1.64
N LEU A 444 -10.44 -6.72 2.80
CA LEU A 444 -11.31 -5.63 3.24
C LEU A 444 -10.66 -4.24 3.03
N CYS A 445 -9.63 -4.16 2.19
CA CYS A 445 -8.93 -2.93 1.80
C CYS A 445 -8.52 -2.07 3.01
N GLY A 446 -8.01 -2.69 4.07
CA GLY A 446 -7.53 -2.01 5.27
C GLY A 446 -8.60 -1.63 6.30
N LEU A 447 -9.84 -2.10 6.15
CA LEU A 447 -10.82 -2.03 7.22
C LEU A 447 -10.38 -2.89 8.40
N THR A 448 -10.50 -2.34 9.61
CA THR A 448 -10.19 -3.04 10.86
C THR A 448 -11.32 -2.83 11.85
N ALA A 449 -11.44 -3.71 12.85
CA ALA A 449 -12.38 -3.54 13.95
C ALA A 449 -12.17 -2.18 14.63
N ASP A 450 -10.92 -1.82 14.91
CA ASP A 450 -10.48 -0.51 15.37
C ASP A 450 -11.09 0.68 14.59
N LEU A 451 -11.06 0.65 13.26
CA LEU A 451 -11.60 1.74 12.44
C LEU A 451 -13.12 1.81 12.55
N CYS A 452 -13.78 0.65 12.66
CA CYS A 452 -15.21 0.58 12.91
C CYS A 452 -15.56 1.13 14.31
N LEU A 453 -14.84 0.73 15.36
CA LEU A 453 -15.04 1.22 16.72
C LEU A 453 -14.88 2.74 16.82
N GLU A 454 -13.92 3.32 16.12
CA GLU A 454 -13.81 4.78 16.03
C GLU A 454 -14.99 5.42 15.31
N GLY A 455 -15.51 4.81 14.23
CA GLY A 455 -16.75 5.23 13.61
C GLY A 455 -17.94 5.20 14.58
N LEU A 456 -18.01 4.19 15.44
CA LEU A 456 -19.02 4.08 16.51
C LEU A 456 -18.89 5.20 17.53
N GLU A 457 -17.68 5.52 17.99
CA GLU A 457 -17.44 6.61 18.94
C GLU A 457 -17.73 7.99 18.33
N LEU A 458 -17.38 8.19 17.06
CA LEU A 458 -17.60 9.47 16.37
C LEU A 458 -19.07 9.75 16.05
N PHE A 459 -19.81 8.72 15.63
CA PHE A 459 -21.12 8.91 15.01
C PHE A 459 -22.27 8.21 15.73
N GLY A 460 -21.97 7.28 16.65
CA GLY A 460 -22.99 6.52 17.39
C GLY A 460 -23.86 5.59 16.55
N ASP A 461 -23.51 5.35 15.28
CA ASP A 461 -24.32 4.52 14.37
C ASP A 461 -24.07 3.03 14.66
N PRO A 462 -25.11 2.24 14.98
CA PRO A 462 -25.01 0.80 15.25
C PRO A 462 -24.30 -0.01 14.17
N ILE A 463 -24.32 0.42 12.91
CA ILE A 463 -23.69 -0.32 11.80
C ILE A 463 -22.17 -0.50 12.02
N PHE A 464 -21.54 0.44 12.72
CA PHE A 464 -20.13 0.38 13.06
C PHE A 464 -19.83 -0.69 14.11
N ALA A 465 -20.65 -0.82 15.15
CA ALA A 465 -20.53 -1.89 16.13
C ALA A 465 -20.73 -3.26 15.48
N GLN A 466 -21.76 -3.38 14.63
CA GLN A 466 -22.04 -4.59 13.87
C GLN A 466 -20.86 -4.99 12.96
N ALA A 467 -20.26 -4.02 12.25
CA ALA A 467 -19.09 -4.25 11.41
C ALA A 467 -17.84 -4.65 12.23
N ALA A 468 -17.61 -4.00 13.38
CA ALA A 468 -16.51 -4.36 14.27
C ALA A 468 -16.64 -5.82 14.76
N HIS A 469 -17.85 -6.21 15.17
CA HIS A 469 -18.15 -7.59 15.59
C HIS A 469 -17.92 -8.62 14.46
N LEU A 470 -18.32 -8.28 13.23
CA LEU A 470 -18.07 -9.11 12.05
C LEU A 470 -16.56 -9.27 11.76
N ILE A 471 -15.81 -8.17 11.77
CA ILE A 471 -14.37 -8.18 11.45
C ILE A 471 -13.56 -8.89 12.54
N ALA A 472 -13.99 -8.79 13.79
CA ALA A 472 -13.44 -9.52 14.91
C ALA A 472 -13.77 -11.03 14.86
N ASP A 473 -14.50 -11.52 13.86
CA ASP A 473 -14.94 -12.92 13.76
C ASP A 473 -15.67 -13.39 15.04
N GLU A 474 -16.50 -12.50 15.60
CA GLU A 474 -17.20 -12.71 16.88
C GLU A 474 -16.27 -12.96 18.09
N ASN A 475 -14.96 -12.73 17.93
CA ASN A 475 -14.00 -12.81 19.02
C ASN A 475 -14.00 -11.51 19.82
N ARG A 476 -14.73 -11.52 20.94
CA ARG A 476 -14.78 -10.42 21.90
C ARG A 476 -13.41 -9.89 22.31
N ALA A 477 -12.37 -10.75 22.37
CA ALA A 477 -11.03 -10.33 22.78
C ALA A 477 -10.34 -9.39 21.76
N GLU A 478 -10.82 -9.34 20.51
CA GLU A 478 -10.35 -8.43 19.45
C GLU A 478 -11.16 -7.12 19.41
N ILE A 479 -12.15 -6.97 20.30
CA ILE A 479 -13.01 -5.78 20.38
C ILE A 479 -12.60 -4.97 21.60
N HIS A 480 -11.67 -4.04 21.43
CA HIS A 480 -11.23 -3.13 22.47
C HIS A 480 -10.90 -1.77 21.89
N SER A 481 -10.97 -0.73 22.70
CA SER A 481 -10.49 0.61 22.32
C SER A 481 -8.94 0.63 22.36
N PRO A 482 -8.28 1.70 21.88
CA PRO A 482 -6.83 1.81 21.97
C PRO A 482 -6.31 1.57 23.40
N VAL A 483 -5.14 0.93 23.51
CA VAL A 483 -4.48 0.67 24.80
C VAL A 483 -4.20 1.93 25.63
N LEU A 484 -4.28 3.11 25.01
CA LEU A 484 -4.10 4.43 25.62
C LEU A 484 -5.34 4.90 26.43
N ASP A 485 -6.49 4.25 26.25
CA ASP A 485 -7.75 4.66 26.87
C ASP A 485 -7.84 4.20 28.32
N THR A 486 -8.70 4.85 29.11
CA THR A 486 -8.84 4.54 30.54
C THR A 486 -9.43 3.15 30.76
N ASP A 487 -10.44 2.74 30.00
CA ASP A 487 -11.10 1.44 30.16
C ASP A 487 -11.34 0.79 28.79
N PRO A 488 -10.29 0.24 28.15
CA PRO A 488 -10.35 -0.14 26.74
C PRO A 488 -11.29 -1.34 26.46
N ASP A 489 -11.61 -2.16 27.46
CA ASP A 489 -12.52 -3.30 27.32
C ASP A 489 -14.01 -2.93 27.41
N GLU A 490 -14.37 -1.71 27.86
CA GLU A 490 -15.78 -1.30 28.04
C GLU A 490 -16.54 -1.28 26.70
N ILE A 491 -15.85 -0.94 25.61
CA ILE A 491 -16.46 -0.85 24.28
C ILE A 491 -16.99 -2.22 23.80
N ALA A 492 -16.42 -3.33 24.27
CA ALA A 492 -16.86 -4.67 23.91
C ALA A 492 -18.31 -4.91 24.36
N ASP A 493 -18.65 -4.53 25.59
CA ASP A 493 -20.01 -4.67 26.15
C ASP A 493 -21.02 -3.84 25.34
N ARG A 494 -20.62 -2.62 24.95
CA ARG A 494 -21.44 -1.76 24.09
C ARG A 494 -21.67 -2.38 22.72
N VAL A 495 -20.64 -3.00 22.12
CA VAL A 495 -20.78 -3.69 20.83
C VAL A 495 -21.70 -4.91 20.95
N GLU A 496 -21.53 -5.73 21.98
CA GLU A 496 -22.37 -6.91 22.23
C GLU A 496 -23.84 -6.54 22.45
N ASP A 497 -24.12 -5.49 23.25
CA ASP A 497 -25.48 -5.00 23.45
C ASP A 497 -26.11 -4.51 22.15
N ILE A 498 -25.36 -3.76 21.33
CA ILE A 498 -25.84 -3.29 20.03
C ILE A 498 -26.14 -4.47 19.10
N VAL A 499 -25.23 -5.44 18.98
CA VAL A 499 -25.43 -6.61 18.09
C VAL A 499 -26.61 -7.47 18.58
N THR A 500 -26.72 -7.68 19.88
CA THR A 500 -27.83 -8.44 20.49
C THR A 500 -29.18 -7.75 20.25
N THR A 501 -29.24 -6.42 20.35
CA THR A 501 -30.49 -5.66 20.24
C THR A 501 -30.85 -5.26 18.82
N ARG A 502 -29.88 -5.11 17.92
CA ARG A 502 -30.08 -4.62 16.53
C ARG A 502 -29.80 -5.68 15.45
N GLY A 503 -29.28 -6.85 15.84
CA GLY A 503 -28.88 -7.92 14.93
C GLY A 503 -27.45 -7.79 14.43
N GLN A 504 -27.00 -8.77 13.65
CA GLN A 504 -25.68 -8.80 13.04
C GLN A 504 -25.54 -7.83 11.86
N PHE A 505 -24.29 -7.59 11.43
CA PHE A 505 -24.00 -6.78 10.25
C PHE A 505 -24.65 -7.38 9.01
N ARG A 506 -25.51 -6.60 8.35
CA ARG A 506 -26.17 -7.04 7.12
C ARG A 506 -26.37 -5.89 6.16
N LEU A 507 -25.98 -6.11 4.92
CA LEU A 507 -26.18 -5.15 3.84
C LEU A 507 -27.22 -5.66 2.85
N SER A 508 -28.08 -4.76 2.42
CA SER A 508 -28.93 -5.00 1.25
C SER A 508 -28.20 -4.58 -0.03
N SER A 509 -28.79 -4.85 -1.20
CA SER A 509 -28.30 -4.33 -2.47
C SER A 509 -28.17 -2.80 -2.42
N ASP A 510 -27.08 -2.29 -2.97
CA ASP A 510 -26.67 -0.89 -2.90
C ASP A 510 -26.22 -0.37 -4.26
N LEU A 511 -26.35 0.94 -4.43
CA LEU A 511 -25.95 1.68 -5.63
C LEU A 511 -25.10 2.88 -5.21
N MET A 512 -23.78 2.74 -5.35
CA MET A 512 -22.79 3.79 -5.06
C MET A 512 -22.61 4.66 -6.30
N THR A 513 -23.52 5.62 -6.51
CA THR A 513 -23.57 6.47 -7.72
C THR A 513 -22.44 7.50 -7.84
N GLY A 514 -21.79 7.86 -6.72
CA GLY A 514 -20.56 8.65 -6.70
C GLY A 514 -19.36 7.84 -7.16
N TYR A 515 -19.20 6.65 -6.59
CA TYR A 515 -18.05 5.79 -6.87
C TYR A 515 -18.17 5.06 -8.22
N GLY A 516 -19.41 4.75 -8.62
CA GLY A 516 -19.72 3.99 -9.80
C GLY A 516 -19.69 2.48 -9.56
N LEU A 517 -20.36 2.00 -8.52
CA LEU A 517 -20.46 0.57 -8.21
C LEU A 517 -21.90 0.19 -7.88
N ALA A 518 -22.39 -0.90 -8.46
CA ALA A 518 -23.66 -1.51 -8.11
C ALA A 518 -23.40 -2.87 -7.47
N LEU A 519 -24.07 -3.14 -6.34
CA LEU A 519 -23.91 -4.34 -5.55
C LEU A 519 -25.29 -4.98 -5.36
N LEU A 520 -25.50 -6.16 -5.94
CA LEU A 520 -26.73 -6.93 -5.82
C LEU A 520 -26.48 -8.10 -4.87
N ARG A 521 -27.02 -8.01 -3.65
CA ARG A 521 -26.75 -8.93 -2.52
C ARG A 521 -27.97 -9.73 -2.12
N ASP A 522 -27.87 -11.05 -2.05
CA ASP A 522 -28.97 -11.92 -1.61
C ASP A 522 -28.56 -12.99 -0.58
N GLY A 523 -29.55 -13.35 0.24
CA GLY A 523 -29.57 -14.28 1.37
C GLY A 523 -28.53 -14.08 2.46
N GLU A 524 -28.21 -15.16 3.17
CA GLU A 524 -27.67 -15.13 4.54
C GLU A 524 -26.66 -16.27 4.78
N GLU A 525 -25.73 -16.05 5.71
CA GLU A 525 -24.70 -17.00 6.13
C GLU A 525 -23.96 -17.65 4.94
N LYS A 526 -23.88 -18.99 4.91
CA LYS A 526 -23.22 -19.77 3.85
C LYS A 526 -23.83 -19.59 2.46
N GLU A 527 -25.07 -19.11 2.39
CA GLU A 527 -25.74 -18.92 1.11
C GLU A 527 -25.45 -17.52 0.54
N GLU A 528 -24.85 -16.59 1.29
CA GLU A 528 -24.60 -15.23 0.81
C GLU A 528 -23.98 -15.17 -0.58
N ARG A 529 -24.55 -14.29 -1.41
CA ARG A 529 -24.08 -14.03 -2.77
C ARG A 529 -24.14 -12.55 -3.11
N THR A 530 -23.17 -12.08 -3.88
CA THR A 530 -23.11 -10.70 -4.36
C THR A 530 -22.67 -10.64 -5.82
N LEU A 531 -23.55 -10.14 -6.69
CA LEU A 531 -23.19 -9.72 -8.04
C LEU A 531 -22.82 -8.25 -8.01
N TRP A 532 -21.67 -7.88 -8.58
CA TRP A 532 -21.27 -6.48 -8.68
C TRP A 532 -21.01 -6.06 -10.11
N VAL A 533 -21.38 -4.83 -10.45
CA VAL A 533 -21.09 -4.19 -11.75
C VAL A 533 -20.35 -2.89 -11.49
N TYR A 534 -19.12 -2.79 -12.00
CA TYR A 534 -18.33 -1.57 -11.91
C TYR A 534 -18.60 -0.67 -13.12
N TYR A 535 -18.98 0.58 -12.82
CA TYR A 535 -19.25 1.61 -13.80
C TYR A 535 -18.58 2.95 -13.46
N GLY A 536 -17.58 2.94 -12.58
CA GLY A 536 -16.85 4.10 -12.10
C GLY A 536 -15.58 4.41 -12.90
N ARG A 537 -14.77 5.31 -12.35
CA ARG A 537 -13.59 5.92 -13.00
C ARG A 537 -12.61 4.87 -13.52
N ASN A 538 -12.29 4.91 -14.81
CA ASN A 538 -11.40 3.92 -15.46
C ASN A 538 -9.99 4.49 -15.75
N THR A 539 -9.54 5.43 -14.91
CA THR A 539 -8.28 6.18 -15.06
C THR A 539 -7.52 6.28 -13.74
N GLY A 540 -6.24 6.70 -13.77
CA GLY A 540 -5.41 6.74 -12.57
C GLY A 540 -5.02 5.32 -12.15
N HIS A 541 -5.42 4.91 -10.94
CA HIS A 541 -5.29 3.53 -10.49
C HIS A 541 -6.45 2.63 -10.95
N GLY A 542 -7.39 3.15 -11.74
CA GLY A 542 -8.45 2.36 -12.39
C GLY A 542 -7.93 1.57 -13.60
N HIS A 543 -8.64 0.49 -13.94
CA HIS A 543 -8.43 -0.27 -15.18
C HIS A 543 -9.35 0.23 -16.29
N THR A 544 -9.15 -0.19 -17.54
CA THR A 544 -10.03 0.14 -18.67
C THR A 544 -11.21 -0.84 -18.77
N ASP A 545 -11.98 -0.93 -17.70
CA ASP A 545 -12.90 -2.03 -17.38
C ASP A 545 -14.34 -1.56 -17.14
N ARG A 546 -14.81 -0.55 -17.88
CA ARG A 546 -16.18 -0.05 -17.73
C ARG A 546 -17.20 -1.15 -18.03
N LEU A 547 -18.21 -1.25 -17.16
CA LEU A 547 -19.23 -2.30 -17.14
C LEU A 547 -18.70 -3.70 -16.82
N ASN A 548 -17.54 -3.81 -16.17
CA ASN A 548 -16.99 -5.06 -15.65
C ASN A 548 -17.91 -5.68 -14.59
N LEU A 549 -17.94 -7.01 -14.56
CA LEU A 549 -18.81 -7.83 -13.72
C LEU A 549 -17.99 -8.77 -12.87
N GLY A 550 -18.35 -8.89 -11.60
CA GLY A 550 -17.90 -10.01 -10.78
C GLY A 550 -19.00 -10.57 -9.90
N LEU A 551 -18.71 -11.73 -9.33
CA LEU A 551 -19.68 -12.55 -8.60
C LEU A 551 -18.98 -13.24 -7.43
N TYR A 552 -19.46 -12.95 -6.23
CA TYR A 552 -19.12 -13.68 -5.03
C TYR A 552 -20.28 -14.60 -4.66
N ALA A 553 -20.02 -15.86 -4.36
CA ALA A 553 -21.01 -16.80 -3.82
C ALA A 553 -20.33 -17.99 -3.15
N PHE A 554 -21.04 -18.66 -2.25
CA PHE A 554 -20.53 -19.86 -1.55
C PHE A 554 -19.19 -19.59 -0.83
N GLY A 555 -18.99 -18.36 -0.35
CA GLY A 555 -17.75 -17.93 0.32
C GLY A 555 -16.57 -17.62 -0.61
N LEU A 556 -16.68 -17.78 -1.93
CA LEU A 556 -15.61 -17.62 -2.92
C LEU A 556 -15.85 -16.44 -3.87
N ASP A 557 -14.77 -15.93 -4.47
CA ASP A 557 -14.82 -15.07 -5.66
C ASP A 557 -14.88 -15.95 -6.91
N LEU A 558 -16.03 -15.98 -7.59
CA LEU A 558 -16.27 -16.86 -8.74
C LEU A 558 -15.88 -16.20 -10.07
N LEU A 559 -15.88 -14.86 -10.12
CA LEU A 559 -15.51 -14.05 -11.28
C LEU A 559 -14.50 -12.97 -10.84
N PRO A 560 -13.28 -13.38 -10.43
CA PRO A 560 -12.30 -12.46 -9.87
C PRO A 560 -11.76 -11.50 -10.93
N ASP A 561 -11.48 -10.27 -10.51
CA ASP A 561 -10.65 -9.34 -11.27
C ASP A 561 -9.16 -9.56 -10.95
N LEU A 562 -8.28 -9.10 -11.82
CA LEU A 562 -6.83 -9.23 -11.67
C LEU A 562 -6.29 -8.49 -10.44
N GLY A 563 -6.81 -7.29 -10.16
CA GLY A 563 -6.34 -6.45 -9.06
C GLY A 563 -4.99 -5.79 -9.33
N TYR A 564 -4.12 -5.70 -8.32
CA TYR A 564 -2.89 -4.89 -8.37
C TYR A 564 -1.86 -5.41 -9.40
N PRO A 565 -1.23 -4.51 -10.20
CA PRO A 565 -0.23 -4.92 -11.19
C PRO A 565 1.09 -5.37 -10.54
N GLU A 566 1.78 -6.27 -11.22
CA GLU A 566 3.10 -6.78 -10.80
C GLU A 566 4.12 -5.66 -10.51
N HIS A 567 4.06 -4.58 -11.29
CA HIS A 567 4.84 -3.37 -11.06
C HIS A 567 3.98 -2.12 -11.26
N ALA A 568 3.98 -1.21 -10.27
CA ALA A 568 3.24 0.04 -10.30
C ALA A 568 3.94 1.15 -11.12
N ARG A 569 4.49 0.81 -12.30
CA ARG A 569 5.19 1.73 -13.22
C ARG A 569 4.82 1.45 -14.68
N VAL A 570 5.53 2.09 -15.62
CA VAL A 570 5.49 1.68 -17.04
C VAL A 570 6.08 0.28 -17.14
N TRP A 571 5.20 -0.70 -17.31
CA TRP A 571 5.53 -2.11 -17.48
C TRP A 571 4.67 -2.64 -18.62
N PRO A 572 5.24 -3.29 -19.65
CA PRO A 572 4.49 -3.81 -20.80
C PRO A 572 3.18 -4.53 -20.46
N LYS A 573 3.23 -5.45 -19.51
CA LYS A 573 2.06 -6.24 -19.09
C LYS A 573 1.00 -5.40 -18.39
N ARG A 574 1.36 -4.26 -17.77
CA ARG A 574 0.39 -3.38 -17.14
C ARG A 574 -0.57 -2.77 -18.17
N SER A 575 -0.03 -2.21 -19.25
CA SER A 575 -0.85 -1.59 -20.32
C SER A 575 -1.42 -2.61 -21.29
N GLY A 576 -0.69 -3.70 -21.58
CA GLY A 576 -1.12 -4.71 -22.54
C GLY A 576 -2.02 -5.81 -21.98
N TRP A 577 -2.08 -5.97 -20.66
CA TRP A 577 -2.91 -6.98 -20.00
C TRP A 577 -3.63 -6.43 -18.78
N THR A 578 -2.93 -6.17 -17.66
CA THR A 578 -3.57 -5.96 -16.34
C THR A 578 -4.65 -4.88 -16.33
N ASN A 579 -4.36 -3.71 -16.92
CA ASN A 579 -5.28 -2.59 -16.96
C ASN A 579 -6.13 -2.59 -18.25
N HIS A 580 -5.98 -3.59 -19.13
CA HIS A 580 -6.52 -3.61 -20.49
C HIS A 580 -7.89 -4.28 -20.54
N THR A 581 -8.85 -3.70 -21.26
CA THR A 581 -10.25 -4.16 -21.35
C THR A 581 -10.44 -5.67 -21.55
N ILE A 582 -9.55 -6.32 -22.31
CA ILE A 582 -9.66 -7.77 -22.60
C ILE A 582 -9.46 -8.67 -21.38
N SER A 583 -8.78 -8.21 -20.33
CA SER A 583 -8.59 -8.99 -19.10
C SER A 583 -9.76 -8.87 -18.11
N HIS A 584 -10.82 -8.17 -18.48
CA HIS A 584 -11.99 -7.90 -17.62
C HIS A 584 -13.24 -8.54 -18.18
N ASN A 585 -14.23 -8.81 -17.33
CA ASN A 585 -15.51 -9.40 -17.71
C ASN A 585 -16.40 -8.34 -18.40
N THR A 586 -16.03 -7.90 -19.60
CA THR A 586 -16.75 -6.88 -20.39
C THR A 586 -16.57 -7.10 -21.89
N VAL A 587 -17.13 -6.21 -22.73
CA VAL A 587 -17.00 -6.27 -24.20
C VAL A 587 -15.94 -5.29 -24.70
N MET A 588 -14.98 -5.79 -25.47
CA MET A 588 -14.02 -4.96 -26.21
C MET A 588 -14.51 -4.70 -27.64
N VAL A 589 -14.39 -3.46 -28.12
CA VAL A 589 -14.78 -3.06 -29.48
C VAL A 589 -13.54 -2.73 -30.31
N ASP A 590 -13.53 -3.20 -31.56
CA ASP A 590 -12.48 -2.92 -32.57
C ASP A 590 -11.08 -3.29 -32.15
N ARG A 591 -10.94 -4.26 -31.23
CA ARG A 591 -9.63 -4.72 -30.71
C ARG A 591 -8.82 -3.58 -30.08
N THR A 592 -9.51 -2.67 -29.40
CA THR A 592 -8.91 -1.53 -28.71
C THR A 592 -9.42 -1.43 -27.27
N SER A 593 -8.56 -0.99 -26.36
CA SER A 593 -9.00 -0.65 -25.00
C SER A 593 -9.97 0.53 -25.00
N GLN A 594 -10.81 0.55 -23.97
CA GLN A 594 -11.74 1.64 -23.70
C GLN A 594 -11.03 3.01 -23.58
N ASN A 595 -11.76 4.06 -23.93
CA ASN A 595 -11.39 5.45 -23.64
C ASN A 595 -11.56 5.78 -22.15
N SER A 596 -10.84 6.81 -21.72
CA SER A 596 -10.97 7.38 -20.39
C SER A 596 -12.39 7.94 -20.15
N SER A 597 -12.96 7.59 -19.02
CA SER A 597 -14.30 8.00 -18.56
C SER A 597 -14.34 8.05 -17.04
N TYR A 598 -15.18 8.92 -16.48
CA TYR A 598 -15.35 9.06 -15.04
C TYR A 598 -16.45 8.18 -14.45
N SER A 599 -17.61 8.05 -15.10
CA SER A 599 -18.70 7.19 -14.62
C SER A 599 -19.73 6.90 -15.72
N GLY A 600 -20.45 5.78 -15.59
CA GLY A 600 -21.55 5.38 -16.44
C GLY A 600 -22.89 6.02 -16.06
N LYS A 601 -23.92 5.80 -16.87
CA LYS A 601 -25.27 6.33 -16.67
C LYS A 601 -26.24 5.21 -16.28
N ILE A 602 -26.76 5.28 -15.06
CA ILE A 602 -27.76 4.33 -14.58
C ILE A 602 -29.09 4.52 -15.34
N ARG A 603 -29.62 3.44 -15.90
CA ARG A 603 -30.94 3.38 -16.54
C ARG A 603 -31.98 2.80 -15.61
N TYR A 604 -31.61 1.78 -14.84
CA TYR A 604 -32.51 1.10 -13.92
C TYR A 604 -31.72 0.47 -12.78
N PHE A 605 -32.25 0.58 -11.57
CA PHE A 605 -31.85 -0.22 -10.43
C PHE A 605 -33.12 -0.60 -9.67
N GLY A 606 -33.31 -1.88 -9.41
CA GLY A 606 -34.50 -2.35 -8.72
C GLY A 606 -34.29 -3.70 -8.07
N LYS A 607 -34.97 -3.94 -6.95
CA LYS A 607 -34.92 -5.20 -6.22
C LYS A 607 -36.29 -5.58 -5.68
N ASN A 608 -36.53 -6.88 -5.62
CA ASN A 608 -37.61 -7.52 -4.87
C ASN A 608 -37.07 -8.82 -4.24
N THR A 609 -37.95 -9.63 -3.66
CA THR A 609 -37.58 -10.88 -2.98
C THR A 609 -36.92 -11.93 -3.88
N ASN A 610 -37.18 -11.89 -5.19
CA ASN A 610 -36.75 -12.92 -6.13
C ASN A 610 -35.68 -12.44 -7.12
N ALA A 611 -35.55 -11.12 -7.31
CA ALA A 611 -34.71 -10.55 -8.34
C ALA A 611 -34.14 -9.20 -7.94
N GLN A 612 -32.89 -8.98 -8.32
CA GLN A 612 -32.19 -7.71 -8.19
C GLN A 612 -31.59 -7.39 -9.55
N VAL A 613 -31.74 -6.17 -10.04
CA VAL A 613 -31.44 -5.82 -11.43
C VAL A 613 -30.78 -4.46 -11.50
N ILE A 614 -29.78 -4.36 -12.36
CA ILE A 614 -29.10 -3.12 -12.72
C ILE A 614 -28.98 -3.00 -14.24
N SER A 615 -29.17 -1.80 -14.77
CA SER A 615 -28.98 -1.47 -16.19
C SER A 615 -28.20 -0.17 -16.31
N ILE A 616 -27.11 -0.19 -17.10
CA ILE A 616 -26.12 0.90 -17.16
C ILE A 616 -25.68 1.14 -18.60
N ASP A 617 -25.64 2.40 -19.00
CA ASP A 617 -25.07 2.86 -20.27
C ASP A 617 -23.67 3.44 -20.08
N SER A 618 -22.75 3.17 -21.00
CA SER A 618 -21.43 3.82 -21.08
C SER A 618 -20.94 3.93 -22.54
N PRO A 619 -21.68 4.55 -23.47
CA PRO A 619 -21.23 4.67 -24.87
C PRO A 619 -19.97 5.51 -25.06
N ASP A 620 -19.62 6.36 -24.09
CA ASP A 620 -18.47 7.25 -24.12
C ASP A 620 -17.11 6.53 -24.11
N VAL A 621 -17.06 5.28 -23.61
CA VAL A 621 -15.82 4.50 -23.62
C VAL A 621 -15.45 3.95 -25.01
N TYR A 622 -16.41 3.91 -25.94
CA TYR A 622 -16.22 3.56 -27.35
C TYR A 622 -17.01 4.54 -28.23
N PRO A 623 -16.41 5.69 -28.63
CA PRO A 623 -17.10 6.73 -29.38
C PRO A 623 -17.68 6.27 -30.73
N GLN A 624 -17.18 5.17 -31.28
CA GLN A 624 -17.70 4.55 -32.50
C GLN A 624 -18.99 3.72 -32.29
N CYS A 625 -19.47 3.59 -31.05
CA CYS A 625 -20.68 2.86 -30.70
C CYS A 625 -21.85 3.80 -30.40
N ASP A 626 -22.99 3.56 -31.04
CA ASP A 626 -24.27 4.18 -30.71
C ASP A 626 -24.81 3.68 -29.35
N ALA A 627 -24.47 2.44 -29.00
CA ALA A 627 -24.89 1.80 -27.76
C ALA A 627 -23.78 0.92 -27.20
N TYR A 628 -23.52 1.07 -25.90
CA TYR A 628 -22.68 0.19 -25.10
C TYR A 628 -23.31 0.16 -23.70
N ASN A 629 -24.11 -0.87 -23.44
CA ASN A 629 -24.88 -0.97 -22.19
C ASN A 629 -24.97 -2.42 -21.72
N ARG A 630 -25.05 -2.58 -20.41
CA ARG A 630 -25.16 -3.87 -19.74
C ARG A 630 -26.34 -3.86 -18.79
N THR A 631 -27.16 -4.90 -18.88
CA THR A 631 -28.22 -5.20 -17.91
C THR A 631 -27.93 -6.53 -17.28
N SER A 632 -27.74 -6.54 -15.96
CA SER A 632 -27.43 -7.76 -15.20
C SER A 632 -28.43 -7.91 -14.07
N ALA A 633 -28.85 -9.15 -13.81
CA ALA A 633 -29.79 -9.48 -12.76
C ALA A 633 -29.36 -10.72 -11.98
N LEU A 634 -29.41 -10.61 -10.65
CA LEU A 634 -29.27 -11.73 -9.74
C LEU A 634 -30.67 -12.28 -9.45
N ILE A 635 -30.92 -13.54 -9.85
CA ILE A 635 -32.23 -14.18 -9.74
C ILE A 635 -32.17 -15.33 -8.74
N LYS A 636 -32.97 -15.22 -7.69
CA LYS A 636 -33.16 -16.26 -6.67
C LYS A 636 -34.12 -17.33 -7.20
N ILE A 637 -33.70 -18.59 -7.16
CA ILE A 637 -34.57 -19.75 -7.41
C ILE A 637 -35.07 -20.32 -6.08
N SER A 638 -34.15 -20.50 -5.12
CA SER A 638 -34.38 -20.99 -3.76
C SER A 638 -33.44 -20.25 -2.79
N ASP A 639 -33.41 -20.63 -1.52
CA ASP A 639 -32.45 -20.04 -0.57
C ASP A 639 -30.98 -20.35 -0.91
N SER A 640 -30.72 -21.47 -1.60
CA SER A 640 -29.39 -21.91 -2.02
C SER A 640 -29.12 -21.69 -3.51
N ASP A 641 -30.15 -21.81 -4.36
CA ASP A 641 -30.00 -21.82 -5.81
C ASP A 641 -30.29 -20.46 -6.41
N PHE A 642 -29.42 -20.02 -7.32
CA PHE A 642 -29.57 -18.76 -8.04
C PHE A 642 -28.95 -18.86 -9.43
N TYR A 643 -29.25 -17.88 -10.28
CA TYR A 643 -28.53 -17.64 -11.52
C TYR A 643 -28.39 -16.15 -11.79
N VAL A 644 -27.47 -15.82 -12.68
CA VAL A 644 -27.29 -14.46 -13.19
C VAL A 644 -27.80 -14.40 -14.61
N LEU A 645 -28.71 -13.48 -14.89
CA LEU A 645 -29.08 -13.10 -16.24
C LEU A 645 -28.25 -11.88 -16.64
N ASP A 646 -27.45 -12.00 -17.70
CA ASP A 646 -26.60 -10.92 -18.19
C ASP A 646 -26.85 -10.64 -19.67
N HIS A 647 -27.19 -9.39 -19.99
CA HIS A 647 -27.46 -8.93 -21.34
C HIS A 647 -26.60 -7.71 -21.65
N PHE A 648 -25.64 -7.89 -22.55
CA PHE A 648 -24.75 -6.84 -23.03
C PHE A 648 -25.14 -6.44 -24.45
N ARG A 649 -25.53 -5.18 -24.65
CA ARG A 649 -25.92 -4.66 -25.96
C ARG A 649 -24.89 -3.67 -26.48
N VAL A 650 -24.28 -4.03 -27.60
CA VAL A 650 -23.36 -3.17 -28.35
C VAL A 650 -23.92 -2.90 -29.75
N LYS A 651 -23.87 -1.65 -30.20
CA LYS A 651 -24.24 -1.25 -31.56
C LYS A 651 -23.22 -0.24 -32.08
N GLY A 652 -22.64 -0.52 -33.24
CA GLY A 652 -21.50 0.24 -33.80
C GLY A 652 -20.18 -0.52 -33.65
N GLY A 653 -19.10 0.04 -34.18
CA GLY A 653 -17.83 -0.70 -34.38
C GLY A 653 -17.92 -1.78 -35.47
N SER A 654 -16.78 -2.41 -35.75
CA SER A 654 -16.60 -3.47 -36.75
C SER A 654 -16.34 -4.85 -36.14
N SER A 655 -15.86 -4.93 -34.89
CA SER A 655 -15.70 -6.20 -34.17
C SER A 655 -16.00 -6.07 -32.68
N HIS A 656 -16.53 -7.13 -32.08
CA HIS A 656 -16.87 -7.21 -30.66
C HIS A 656 -16.27 -8.47 -30.06
N HIS A 657 -15.54 -8.34 -28.96
CA HIS A 657 -15.00 -9.47 -28.21
C HIS A 657 -15.61 -9.43 -26.82
N PHE A 658 -16.49 -10.38 -26.52
CA PHE A 658 -16.99 -10.58 -25.16
C PHE A 658 -16.01 -11.47 -24.42
N SER A 659 -15.44 -10.97 -23.33
CA SER A 659 -14.54 -11.75 -22.49
C SER A 659 -15.24 -12.24 -21.23
N PHE A 660 -14.98 -13.50 -20.86
CA PHE A 660 -15.50 -14.12 -19.65
C PHE A 660 -14.37 -14.85 -18.91
N HIS A 661 -14.08 -14.38 -17.71
CA HIS A 661 -13.01 -14.84 -16.82
C HIS A 661 -13.66 -15.38 -15.54
N ALA A 662 -13.36 -16.62 -15.19
CA ALA A 662 -13.80 -17.28 -13.97
C ALA A 662 -12.61 -17.60 -13.07
N ALA A 663 -12.88 -17.94 -11.81
CA ALA A 663 -11.87 -18.45 -10.90
C ALA A 663 -11.24 -19.77 -11.38
N GLU A 664 -10.07 -20.08 -10.80
CA GLU A 664 -9.27 -21.26 -11.14
C GLU A 664 -10.09 -22.55 -11.07
N GLY A 665 -9.93 -23.41 -12.08
CA GLY A 665 -10.59 -24.70 -12.12
C GLY A 665 -10.57 -25.36 -13.49
N PRO A 666 -10.63 -26.71 -13.57
CA PRO A 666 -10.78 -27.39 -14.85
C PRO A 666 -12.14 -27.06 -15.48
N VAL A 667 -12.14 -26.96 -16.81
CA VAL A 667 -13.30 -26.53 -17.60
C VAL A 667 -13.83 -27.67 -18.46
N GLN A 668 -15.13 -27.89 -18.39
CA GLN A 668 -15.88 -28.74 -19.32
C GLN A 668 -16.65 -27.88 -20.30
N THR A 669 -16.74 -28.30 -21.56
CA THR A 669 -17.44 -27.56 -22.62
C THR A 669 -18.57 -28.37 -23.21
N HIS A 670 -19.70 -27.71 -23.49
CA HIS A 670 -20.86 -28.27 -24.16
C HIS A 670 -21.19 -27.43 -25.40
N GLY A 671 -21.51 -28.09 -26.51
CA GLY A 671 -21.80 -27.42 -27.78
C GLY A 671 -20.58 -26.81 -28.48
N LEU A 672 -19.36 -27.18 -28.04
CA LEU A 672 -18.10 -26.67 -28.57
C LEU A 672 -17.18 -27.83 -28.99
N SER A 673 -16.80 -27.84 -30.26
CA SER A 673 -15.72 -28.69 -30.77
C SER A 673 -14.43 -27.88 -30.86
N LEU A 674 -13.62 -27.96 -29.80
CA LEU A 674 -12.40 -27.16 -29.64
C LEU A 674 -11.20 -27.79 -30.35
N THR A 675 -10.49 -26.98 -31.14
CA THR A 675 -9.19 -27.31 -31.75
C THR A 675 -8.08 -26.53 -31.05
N ALA A 676 -7.04 -27.22 -30.59
CA ALA A 676 -5.89 -26.59 -29.96
C ALA A 676 -5.05 -25.81 -30.98
N GLN A 677 -4.59 -24.63 -30.58
CA GLN A 677 -3.48 -23.93 -31.23
C GLN A 677 -2.22 -24.22 -30.41
N ASN A 678 -1.30 -25.01 -30.97
CA ASN A 678 -0.16 -25.55 -30.21
C ASN A 678 0.99 -24.56 -30.01
N GLU A 679 0.95 -23.41 -30.68
CA GLU A 679 2.03 -22.41 -30.69
C GLU A 679 1.45 -20.99 -30.58
N GLY A 680 2.28 -20.05 -30.13
CA GLY A 680 1.95 -18.63 -30.05
C GLY A 680 0.83 -18.30 -29.06
N THR A 681 0.04 -17.28 -29.40
CA THR A 681 -0.98 -16.67 -28.53
C THR A 681 -2.30 -16.49 -29.29
N TYR A 682 -3.32 -15.94 -28.64
CA TYR A 682 -4.60 -15.66 -29.31
C TYR A 682 -4.43 -14.72 -30.50
N ALA A 683 -3.41 -13.86 -30.48
CA ALA A 683 -3.01 -12.97 -31.57
C ALA A 683 -2.59 -13.72 -32.84
N GLY A 684 -1.98 -14.90 -32.71
CA GLY A 684 -1.48 -15.69 -33.83
C GLY A 684 -0.48 -16.76 -33.38
N VAL A 685 -0.26 -17.76 -34.25
CA VAL A 685 0.70 -18.84 -34.01
C VAL A 685 2.15 -18.35 -33.94
N ASP A 686 2.45 -17.27 -34.67
CA ASP A 686 3.79 -16.69 -34.74
C ASP A 686 4.02 -15.54 -33.73
N VAL A 687 3.08 -15.32 -32.79
CA VAL A 687 3.17 -14.23 -31.80
C VAL A 687 3.51 -14.80 -30.42
N PRO A 688 4.73 -14.60 -29.92
CA PRO A 688 5.13 -15.03 -28.59
C PRO A 688 4.36 -14.33 -27.47
N PHE A 689 4.30 -14.99 -26.31
CA PHE A 689 3.66 -14.42 -25.12
C PHE A 689 4.30 -13.09 -24.72
N GLY A 690 3.47 -12.05 -24.60
CA GLY A 690 3.88 -10.71 -24.19
C GLY A 690 4.61 -9.87 -25.25
N GLU A 691 4.88 -10.42 -26.44
CA GLU A 691 5.47 -9.65 -27.54
C GLU A 691 4.40 -8.79 -28.23
N PHE A 692 4.63 -7.48 -28.29
CA PHE A 692 3.70 -6.56 -28.95
C PHE A 692 3.75 -6.76 -30.47
N PHE A 693 2.59 -7.06 -31.06
CA PHE A 693 2.42 -7.30 -32.51
C PHE A 693 1.51 -6.25 -33.18
N ASP A 694 0.77 -5.48 -32.39
CA ASP A 694 -0.12 -4.41 -32.81
C ASP A 694 0.10 -3.16 -31.93
N GLY A 695 -0.47 -2.02 -32.33
CA GLY A 695 -0.40 -0.77 -31.57
C GLY A 695 1.01 -0.22 -31.32
N GLU A 696 1.08 0.94 -30.68
CA GLU A 696 2.34 1.55 -30.25
C GLU A 696 2.62 1.20 -28.78
N VAL A 697 3.76 0.58 -28.47
CA VAL A 697 4.08 0.08 -27.11
C VAL A 697 3.97 1.14 -26.01
N LYS A 698 4.44 2.36 -26.25
CA LYS A 698 4.47 3.44 -25.25
C LYS A 698 3.08 3.95 -24.88
N SER A 699 2.15 3.93 -25.84
CA SER A 699 0.76 4.35 -25.69
C SER A 699 -0.16 3.24 -26.16
N TYR A 700 0.07 2.04 -25.65
CA TYR A 700 -0.53 0.82 -26.18
C TYR A 700 -2.06 0.89 -26.12
N LYS A 701 -2.66 0.79 -27.31
CA LYS A 701 -4.11 0.75 -27.57
C LYS A 701 -4.49 -0.42 -28.47
N GLY A 702 -3.57 -1.37 -28.66
CA GLY A 702 -3.82 -2.60 -29.40
C GLY A 702 -4.78 -3.53 -28.65
N SER A 703 -4.75 -4.79 -29.02
CA SER A 703 -5.74 -5.78 -28.57
C SER A 703 -5.46 -6.40 -27.20
N GLY A 704 -4.20 -6.48 -26.78
CA GLY A 704 -3.75 -7.24 -25.61
C GLY A 704 -3.72 -8.76 -25.83
N PHE A 705 -3.99 -9.24 -27.04
CA PHE A 705 -4.15 -10.67 -27.35
C PHE A 705 -2.86 -11.50 -27.21
N GLN A 706 -1.70 -10.86 -27.18
CA GLN A 706 -0.39 -11.48 -26.92
C GLN A 706 -0.25 -12.04 -25.50
N TYR A 707 -1.16 -11.73 -24.58
CA TYR A 707 -1.14 -12.26 -23.21
C TYR A 707 -2.09 -13.45 -23.00
N LEU A 708 -2.82 -13.87 -24.03
CA LEU A 708 -3.70 -15.03 -24.00
C LEU A 708 -3.00 -16.23 -24.66
N TYR A 709 -2.62 -17.22 -23.87
CA TYR A 709 -1.94 -18.45 -24.30
C TYR A 709 -2.83 -19.70 -24.05
N ASP A 710 -2.33 -20.89 -24.38
CA ASP A 710 -3.08 -22.17 -24.29
C ASP A 710 -4.41 -22.16 -25.05
N VAL A 711 -4.39 -21.57 -26.24
CA VAL A 711 -5.58 -21.24 -27.01
C VAL A 711 -6.24 -22.49 -27.60
N ARG A 712 -7.56 -22.58 -27.44
CA ARG A 712 -8.41 -23.54 -28.14
C ARG A 712 -9.56 -22.81 -28.83
N ARG A 713 -9.83 -23.15 -30.09
CA ARG A 713 -10.81 -22.44 -30.94
C ARG A 713 -11.92 -23.36 -31.41
N CYS A 714 -13.13 -22.81 -31.51
CA CYS A 714 -14.26 -23.41 -32.21
C CYS A 714 -14.80 -22.37 -33.19
N THR A 715 -14.86 -22.69 -34.49
CA THR A 715 -15.33 -21.76 -35.54
C THR A 715 -16.80 -21.97 -35.90
N ASP A 716 -17.37 -23.12 -35.51
CA ASP A 716 -18.75 -23.51 -35.79
C ASP A 716 -19.38 -24.09 -34.51
N PRO A 717 -19.74 -23.23 -33.53
CA PRO A 717 -20.37 -23.66 -32.29
C PRO A 717 -21.83 -24.08 -32.51
N ASP A 718 -22.34 -24.95 -31.63
CA ASP A 718 -23.77 -25.27 -31.59
C ASP A 718 -24.62 -24.04 -31.22
N GLN A 719 -25.94 -24.11 -31.44
CA GLN A 719 -26.86 -23.01 -31.11
C GLN A 719 -26.82 -22.61 -29.63
N SER A 720 -26.52 -23.55 -28.73
CA SER A 720 -26.34 -23.28 -27.30
C SER A 720 -24.98 -23.81 -26.89
N VAL A 721 -24.15 -22.92 -26.32
CA VAL A 721 -22.82 -23.27 -25.82
C VAL A 721 -22.77 -23.05 -24.32
N SER A 722 -22.07 -23.94 -23.62
CA SER A 722 -21.82 -23.77 -22.19
C SER A 722 -20.40 -24.16 -21.81
N LEU A 723 -19.88 -23.43 -20.84
CA LEU A 723 -18.62 -23.74 -20.16
C LEU A 723 -18.95 -23.96 -18.68
N GLU A 724 -18.41 -25.02 -18.10
CA GLU A 724 -18.58 -25.37 -16.69
C GLU A 724 -17.22 -25.49 -16.02
N TRP A 725 -16.96 -24.63 -15.04
CA TRP A 725 -15.77 -24.64 -14.21
C TRP A 725 -16.03 -25.43 -12.93
N SER A 726 -15.08 -26.30 -12.57
CA SER A 726 -14.98 -26.86 -11.22
C SER A 726 -14.07 -25.99 -10.38
N ILE A 727 -14.65 -25.10 -9.57
CA ILE A 727 -13.91 -24.03 -8.91
C ILE A 727 -12.99 -24.61 -7.84
N GLN A 728 -11.74 -24.16 -7.83
CA GLN A 728 -10.77 -24.48 -6.79
C GLN A 728 -10.77 -23.42 -5.69
N ASP A 729 -10.59 -23.84 -4.45
CA ASP A 729 -10.38 -22.93 -3.32
C ASP A 729 -8.89 -22.56 -3.20
N THR A 730 -8.41 -21.73 -4.14
CA THR A 730 -7.01 -21.29 -4.23
C THR A 730 -6.52 -20.66 -2.91
N TRP A 731 -7.41 -19.95 -2.20
CA TRP A 731 -7.09 -19.18 -0.99
C TRP A 731 -7.47 -19.89 0.32
N LYS A 732 -7.98 -21.13 0.27
CA LYS A 732 -8.39 -21.94 1.43
C LYS A 732 -9.44 -21.24 2.32
N VAL A 733 -10.37 -20.55 1.68
CA VAL A 733 -11.41 -19.77 2.36
C VAL A 733 -12.49 -20.66 2.98
N LEU A 734 -12.73 -21.85 2.43
CA LEU A 734 -13.77 -22.78 2.92
C LEU A 734 -13.22 -23.78 3.94
N ASN A 735 -11.98 -24.24 3.74
CA ASN A 735 -11.31 -25.16 4.66
C ASN A 735 -9.82 -24.81 4.77
N SER A 736 -9.43 -24.21 5.90
CA SER A 736 -8.05 -23.78 6.17
C SER A 736 -7.04 -24.94 6.20
N THR A 737 -7.50 -26.18 6.40
CA THR A 737 -6.67 -27.40 6.41
C THR A 737 -6.53 -28.06 5.04
N ALA A 738 -7.31 -27.64 4.04
CA ALA A 738 -7.25 -28.16 2.68
C ALA A 738 -5.90 -27.86 2.00
N LYS A 739 -5.55 -28.63 0.97
CA LYS A 739 -4.44 -28.25 0.10
C LYS A 739 -4.88 -27.06 -0.77
N ALA A 740 -3.96 -26.13 -1.04
CA ALA A 740 -4.30 -25.02 -1.93
C ALA A 740 -4.63 -25.58 -3.32
N GLY A 741 -5.71 -25.09 -3.93
CA GLY A 741 -6.17 -25.59 -5.24
C GLY A 741 -7.00 -26.87 -5.19
N GLU A 742 -7.47 -27.29 -4.01
CA GLU A 742 -8.42 -28.42 -3.88
C GLU A 742 -9.79 -28.04 -4.46
N ASP A 743 -10.50 -29.01 -5.06
CA ASP A 743 -11.86 -28.80 -5.60
C ASP A 743 -12.78 -28.36 -4.46
N SER A 744 -13.38 -27.17 -4.60
CA SER A 744 -14.29 -26.62 -3.60
C SER A 744 -15.65 -27.31 -3.56
N GLY A 745 -15.97 -28.13 -4.57
CA GLY A 745 -17.32 -28.65 -4.82
C GLY A 745 -18.26 -27.63 -5.49
N VAL A 746 -17.83 -26.38 -5.67
CA VAL A 746 -18.60 -25.33 -6.36
C VAL A 746 -18.42 -25.48 -7.86
N LYS A 747 -19.53 -25.48 -8.60
CA LYS A 747 -19.54 -25.43 -10.07
C LYS A 747 -20.08 -24.10 -10.54
N LEU A 748 -19.37 -23.46 -11.47
CA LEU A 748 -19.86 -22.28 -12.18
C LEU A 748 -20.15 -22.70 -13.61
N ARG A 749 -21.38 -22.49 -14.07
CA ARG A 749 -21.75 -22.69 -15.47
C ARG A 749 -22.08 -21.36 -16.12
N TRP A 750 -21.43 -21.07 -17.24
CA TRP A 750 -21.80 -19.99 -18.15
C TRP A 750 -22.44 -20.58 -19.40
N THR A 751 -23.58 -20.04 -19.80
CA THR A 751 -24.31 -20.46 -21.01
C THR A 751 -24.62 -19.24 -21.85
N MET A 752 -24.24 -19.27 -23.12
CA MET A 752 -24.65 -18.26 -24.11
C MET A 752 -25.90 -18.76 -24.82
N LEU A 753 -26.96 -17.95 -24.75
CA LEU A 753 -28.22 -18.18 -25.44
C LEU A 753 -28.18 -17.37 -26.75
N ASN A 754 -28.12 -18.05 -27.90
CA ASN A 754 -28.18 -17.42 -29.22
C ASN A 754 -29.62 -17.10 -29.66
#